data_AF-A0AAU6DEL3-F1
#
_entry.id   AF-A0AAU6DEL3-F1
#
_cell.length_a   1.000
_cell.length_b   1.000
_cell.length_c   1.000
_cell.angle_alpha   90.00
_cell.angle_beta   90.00
_cell.angle_gamma   90.00
#
_symmetry.space_group_name_H-M   'P 1'
#
loop_
_entity.id
_entity.type
_entity.pdbx_description
1 polymer ?
#
loop_
_entity_poly.entity_id
_entity_poly.type
_entity_poly.pdbx_seq_one_letter_code
_entity_poly.pdbx_strand_id
1 'polypeptide(L)'
;MDAGLGVSLNPWVTTGHADRGRRDRHGFAPMVGPDGTVAAGQASFACPLWRAWITAHFARFAGLGLRTLWLEDDFRYHNHAPLPWGGGFEPLMLERLASPAGGPVTREQVVAAVTAPGPAHPWRAQLQQVWRTAQLEVAAMVAQAVEKHSGGRSRLGLMSSGPDAHSVEGRDWTALFDALAIDGEAVHRPHFAPYSDAPGRALSSSVWLLELQRALRPPFVRSEPEIENWPHTSWSKSDTQTWSEMVTAQLSGADALFLNLHPMHSGHARRHPRIAGLLRRSRPALDLVAERAAGELGTCGVQLPVRPQASALTRTRHSGHLDDLEPDTNSAADFLLRYGVPVTAQDSPVRVLFGRQAWAFDDAEVRHLLAGGLLLDGTAAHVLSERGFSDLLGVTADETVGREEPAAPGPYAYEHLSSYAYEHLSPAGLCDVEDVHLSVNVQPALARLRPAVGTEVWTTVRTPDGRSWGAGRCLHTNDLGGRVGVLAATAPHLLPHDDAGRSLLHRMVRRLEGAAAPRLPLVSGGPHLIPRLARTPQGPRLAIANGSADPARPRISLPGGSGKAAATLLAPLSDPAPAPLVSADRMLTAGLELPAWGWLLVEWTPNADVGRGDEERGGADSLRERGTGRPGGSELPKPARG
;
A
#
# COMPACT_ATOMS: atom_id res chain seq x y z
N MET A 1 -15.42 16.12 -33.58
CA MET A 1 -14.73 15.98 -32.28
C MET A 1 -13.27 16.33 -32.52
N ASP A 2 -13.01 17.56 -32.96
CA ASP A 2 -11.78 17.85 -33.73
C ASP A 2 -10.67 18.44 -32.85
N ALA A 3 -10.87 18.46 -31.53
CA ALA A 3 -9.95 18.98 -30.52
C ALA A 3 -9.27 17.89 -29.67
N GLY A 4 -9.38 16.61 -30.05
CA GLY A 4 -8.81 15.49 -29.29
C GLY A 4 -9.50 15.19 -27.95
N LEU A 5 -10.76 15.58 -27.78
CA LEU A 5 -11.54 15.36 -26.55
C LEU A 5 -12.24 13.99 -26.58
N GLY A 6 -11.96 13.15 -25.59
CA GLY A 6 -12.70 11.92 -25.30
C GLY A 6 -13.68 12.11 -24.14
N VAL A 7 -14.77 11.33 -24.13
CA VAL A 7 -15.79 11.38 -23.06
C VAL A 7 -15.84 10.02 -22.36
N SER A 8 -15.73 10.03 -21.03
CA SER A 8 -15.96 8.85 -20.18
C SER A 8 -17.23 9.08 -19.36
N LEU A 9 -17.89 8.00 -18.92
CA LEU A 9 -19.09 8.08 -18.08
C LEU A 9 -18.85 7.37 -16.76
N ASN A 10 -19.05 8.12 -15.68
CA ASN A 10 -19.24 7.58 -14.36
C ASN A 10 -20.75 7.66 -14.01
N PRO A 11 -21.44 6.52 -13.76
CA PRO A 11 -22.86 6.49 -13.45
C PRO A 11 -23.21 6.92 -12.00
N TRP A 12 -22.22 7.29 -11.18
CA TRP A 12 -22.33 7.68 -9.76
C TRP A 12 -22.66 6.54 -8.79
N VAL A 13 -23.37 5.50 -9.26
CA VAL A 13 -23.76 4.34 -8.46
C VAL A 13 -23.75 3.08 -9.34
N THR A 14 -23.21 1.98 -8.83
CA THR A 14 -23.31 0.64 -9.45
C THR A 14 -24.26 -0.26 -8.68
N THR A 15 -23.91 -0.59 -7.43
CA THR A 15 -24.72 -1.42 -6.53
C THR A 15 -25.56 -0.58 -5.57
N GLY A 16 -25.12 0.64 -5.28
CA GLY A 16 -25.69 1.57 -4.30
C GLY A 16 -24.70 1.92 -3.20
N HIS A 17 -24.28 3.19 -3.06
CA HIS A 17 -23.33 3.55 -1.98
C HIS A 17 -23.94 3.59 -0.57
N ALA A 18 -25.13 4.17 -0.41
CA ALA A 18 -25.81 4.31 0.88
C ALA A 18 -27.33 4.46 0.66
N ASP A 19 -28.17 4.11 1.66
CA ASP A 19 -29.61 4.35 1.55
C ASP A 19 -29.88 5.85 1.39
N ARG A 20 -29.53 6.68 2.36
CA ARG A 20 -29.82 8.15 2.35
C ARG A 20 -31.28 8.45 1.96
N GLY A 21 -32.22 7.62 2.41
CA GLY A 21 -33.65 7.72 2.08
C GLY A 21 -34.05 7.16 0.70
N ARG A 22 -33.08 6.67 -0.10
CA ARG A 22 -33.34 5.92 -1.34
C ARG A 22 -33.93 4.55 -1.01
N ARG A 23 -34.73 4.05 -1.94
CA ARG A 23 -35.30 2.70 -1.92
C ARG A 23 -35.25 2.14 -3.32
N ASP A 24 -34.92 0.86 -3.44
CA ASP A 24 -35.10 0.14 -4.68
C ASP A 24 -36.58 0.18 -5.12
N ARG A 25 -36.79 0.31 -6.43
CA ARG A 25 -38.11 0.32 -7.07
C ARG A 25 -38.22 -0.73 -8.17
N HIS A 26 -37.17 -1.54 -8.36
CA HIS A 26 -37.05 -2.50 -9.45
C HIS A 26 -37.21 -3.95 -8.99
N GLY A 27 -37.36 -4.19 -7.68
CA GLY A 27 -37.54 -5.53 -7.11
C GLY A 27 -36.24 -6.29 -6.94
N PHE A 28 -35.13 -5.59 -6.73
CA PHE A 28 -33.82 -6.22 -6.49
C PHE A 28 -33.78 -6.87 -5.11
N ALA A 29 -33.11 -8.02 -5.01
CA ALA A 29 -32.81 -8.59 -3.71
C ALA A 29 -31.81 -7.65 -3.01
N PRO A 30 -32.08 -7.22 -1.77
CA PRO A 30 -31.25 -6.25 -1.08
C PRO A 30 -29.96 -6.89 -0.55
N MET A 31 -28.92 -6.08 -0.37
CA MET A 31 -27.79 -6.47 0.49
C MET A 31 -28.24 -6.60 1.94
N VAL A 32 -27.74 -7.62 2.63
CA VAL A 32 -27.95 -7.82 4.07
C VAL A 32 -26.61 -7.83 4.80
N GLY A 33 -26.53 -7.09 5.90
CA GLY A 33 -25.32 -6.95 6.71
C GLY A 33 -25.12 -8.08 7.72
N PRO A 34 -23.94 -8.13 8.38
CA PRO A 34 -23.60 -9.18 9.34
C PRO A 34 -24.53 -9.22 10.56
N ASP A 35 -25.14 -8.10 10.93
CA ASP A 35 -26.11 -7.98 12.03
C ASP A 35 -27.56 -8.29 11.61
N GLY A 36 -27.80 -8.49 10.32
CA GLY A 36 -29.14 -8.72 9.75
C GLY A 36 -29.83 -7.45 9.28
N THR A 37 -29.19 -6.28 9.39
CA THR A 37 -29.69 -5.04 8.80
C THR A 37 -29.85 -5.23 7.29
N VAL A 38 -31.00 -4.82 6.76
CA VAL A 38 -31.33 -4.94 5.33
C VAL A 38 -31.23 -3.56 4.70
N ALA A 39 -30.44 -3.44 3.63
CA ALA A 39 -30.32 -2.21 2.87
C ALA A 39 -31.60 -1.94 2.07
N ALA A 40 -32.02 -0.68 1.97
CA ALA A 40 -33.19 -0.30 1.18
C ALA A 40 -32.84 0.01 -0.28
N GLY A 41 -31.63 0.50 -0.57
CA GLY A 41 -31.21 0.95 -1.90
C GLY A 41 -30.13 0.11 -2.58
N GLN A 42 -29.48 -0.80 -1.86
CA GLN A 42 -28.32 -1.55 -2.33
C GLN A 42 -28.72 -2.95 -2.78
N ALA A 43 -28.33 -3.30 -4.01
CA ALA A 43 -28.65 -4.59 -4.60
C ALA A 43 -27.57 -5.63 -4.29
N SER A 44 -28.02 -6.86 -4.02
CA SER A 44 -27.16 -8.04 -3.92
C SER A 44 -26.45 -8.33 -5.24
N PHE A 45 -25.16 -8.63 -5.17
CA PHE A 45 -24.40 -9.14 -6.32
C PHE A 45 -24.96 -10.44 -6.88
N ALA A 46 -25.69 -11.24 -6.09
CA ALA A 46 -26.30 -12.49 -6.51
C ALA A 46 -27.71 -12.31 -7.11
N CYS A 47 -28.29 -11.10 -7.07
CA CYS A 47 -29.64 -10.85 -7.56
C CYS A 47 -29.72 -10.95 -9.10
N PRO A 48 -30.45 -11.92 -9.69
CA PRO A 48 -30.53 -12.06 -11.14
C PRO A 48 -31.20 -10.86 -11.83
N LEU A 49 -32.18 -10.24 -11.19
CA LEU A 49 -32.87 -9.05 -11.72
C LEU A 49 -31.92 -7.84 -11.81
N TRP A 50 -31.14 -7.60 -10.75
CA TRP A 50 -30.15 -6.52 -10.75
C TRP A 50 -29.04 -6.77 -11.77
N ARG A 51 -28.53 -8.01 -11.86
CA ARG A 51 -27.52 -8.39 -12.88
C ARG A 51 -27.98 -8.11 -14.29
N ALA A 52 -29.20 -8.49 -14.63
CA ALA A 52 -29.79 -8.20 -15.93
C ALA A 52 -29.93 -6.69 -16.15
N TRP A 53 -30.39 -5.96 -15.12
CA TRP A 53 -30.58 -4.52 -15.17
C TRP A 53 -29.27 -3.75 -15.39
N ILE A 54 -28.22 -4.03 -14.60
CA ILE A 54 -26.93 -3.31 -14.68
C ILE A 54 -26.25 -3.59 -16.01
N THR A 55 -26.28 -4.85 -16.47
CA THR A 55 -25.75 -5.26 -17.78
C THR A 55 -26.45 -4.50 -18.91
N ALA A 56 -27.78 -4.41 -18.88
CA ALA A 56 -28.54 -3.66 -19.88
C ALA A 56 -28.27 -2.14 -19.83
N HIS A 57 -28.02 -1.56 -18.64
CA HIS A 57 -27.66 -0.14 -18.52
C HIS A 57 -26.30 0.15 -19.15
N PHE A 58 -25.28 -0.64 -18.80
CA PHE A 58 -23.94 -0.48 -19.37
C PHE A 58 -23.91 -0.76 -20.87
N ALA A 59 -24.69 -1.72 -21.38
CA ALA A 59 -24.87 -1.93 -22.82
C ALA A 59 -25.39 -0.67 -23.55
N ARG A 60 -26.37 0.03 -22.97
CA ARG A 60 -26.89 1.28 -23.55
C ARG A 60 -25.86 2.40 -23.52
N PHE A 61 -25.10 2.52 -22.43
CA PHE A 61 -24.01 3.50 -22.35
C PHE A 61 -22.91 3.22 -23.37
N ALA A 62 -22.56 1.94 -23.57
CA ALA A 62 -21.56 1.51 -24.56
C ALA A 62 -21.95 1.90 -26.00
N GLY A 63 -23.24 1.88 -26.34
CA GLY A 63 -23.75 2.34 -27.62
C GLY A 63 -23.48 3.83 -27.93
N LEU A 64 -23.13 4.64 -26.91
CA LEU A 64 -22.77 6.05 -27.08
C LEU A 64 -21.31 6.27 -27.54
N GLY A 65 -20.49 5.21 -27.59
CA GLY A 65 -19.09 5.30 -28.05
C GLY A 65 -18.17 6.04 -27.07
N LEU A 66 -18.41 5.89 -25.77
CA LEU A 66 -17.61 6.51 -24.70
C LEU A 66 -16.23 5.84 -24.57
N ARG A 67 -15.22 6.59 -24.13
CA ARG A 67 -13.85 6.08 -23.90
C ARG A 67 -13.82 5.02 -22.80
N THR A 68 -14.33 5.40 -21.63
CA THR A 68 -14.35 4.54 -20.43
C THR A 68 -15.72 4.59 -19.78
N LEU A 69 -16.25 3.42 -19.43
CA LEU A 69 -17.42 3.27 -18.58
C LEU A 69 -16.95 2.78 -17.21
N TRP A 70 -17.24 3.55 -16.16
CA TRP A 70 -16.74 3.25 -14.83
C TRP A 70 -17.75 2.42 -14.03
N LEU A 71 -17.29 1.31 -13.47
CA LEU A 71 -17.88 0.72 -12.27
C LEU A 71 -17.41 1.54 -11.09
N GLU A 72 -18.37 2.06 -10.33
CA GLU A 72 -18.16 2.95 -9.19
C GLU A 72 -17.47 2.27 -8.01
N ASP A 73 -17.00 3.10 -7.08
CA ASP A 73 -16.29 2.66 -5.88
C ASP A 73 -17.17 1.76 -4.99
N ASP A 74 -18.49 1.87 -5.15
CA ASP A 74 -19.52 1.06 -4.52
C ASP A 74 -19.65 -0.37 -5.08
N PHE A 75 -18.87 -0.74 -6.11
CA PHE A 75 -18.72 -2.13 -6.57
C PHE A 75 -17.88 -2.97 -5.59
N ARG A 76 -18.37 -3.08 -4.35
CA ARG A 76 -17.72 -3.69 -3.18
C ARG A 76 -18.79 -4.24 -2.21
N TYR A 77 -18.38 -4.88 -1.13
CA TYR A 77 -19.28 -5.37 -0.07
C TYR A 77 -19.23 -4.49 1.18
N HIS A 78 -18.09 -3.88 1.50
CA HIS A 78 -17.97 -2.96 2.63
C HIS A 78 -18.51 -1.55 2.32
N ASN A 79 -18.74 -0.76 3.36
CA ASN A 79 -19.08 0.66 3.32
C ASN A 79 -20.39 0.96 2.56
N HIS A 80 -21.48 0.30 2.99
CA HIS A 80 -22.84 0.47 2.45
C HIS A 80 -23.87 0.82 3.54
N ALA A 81 -23.85 2.06 4.05
CA ALA A 81 -24.81 2.48 5.08
C ALA A 81 -26.28 2.23 4.63
N PRO A 82 -27.16 1.68 5.48
CA PRO A 82 -27.05 1.58 6.94
C PRO A 82 -26.35 0.33 7.46
N LEU A 83 -25.79 -0.50 6.57
CA LEU A 83 -25.07 -1.71 6.99
C LEU A 83 -23.81 -1.31 7.78
N PRO A 84 -23.60 -1.79 9.02
CA PRO A 84 -22.51 -1.31 9.88
C PRO A 84 -21.11 -1.48 9.27
N TRP A 85 -20.84 -2.65 8.70
CA TRP A 85 -19.62 -2.93 7.93
C TRP A 85 -19.91 -2.91 6.42
N GLY A 86 -20.96 -3.60 6.01
CA GLY A 86 -21.20 -3.94 4.61
C GLY A 86 -22.21 -5.08 4.45
N GLY A 87 -22.42 -5.53 3.22
CA GLY A 87 -23.39 -6.56 2.83
C GLY A 87 -22.76 -7.92 2.49
N GLY A 88 -23.55 -8.78 1.83
CA GLY A 88 -23.12 -10.10 1.36
C GLY A 88 -23.61 -11.29 2.20
N PHE A 89 -24.59 -11.07 3.09
CA PHE A 89 -25.20 -12.09 3.95
C PHE A 89 -26.68 -12.35 3.63
N GLU A 90 -27.17 -11.85 2.50
CA GLU A 90 -28.54 -12.09 2.02
C GLU A 90 -28.76 -13.57 1.65
N PRO A 91 -30.02 -14.06 1.62
CA PRO A 91 -30.32 -15.47 1.36
C PRO A 91 -29.64 -16.03 0.09
N LEU A 92 -29.62 -15.26 -1.00
CA LEU A 92 -28.97 -15.67 -2.26
C LEU A 92 -27.45 -15.94 -2.12
N MET A 93 -26.78 -15.29 -1.17
CA MET A 93 -25.36 -15.52 -0.89
C MET A 93 -25.15 -16.67 0.07
N LEU A 94 -26.00 -16.79 1.09
CA LEU A 94 -25.94 -17.93 2.03
C LEU A 94 -26.26 -19.26 1.35
N GLU A 95 -27.18 -19.27 0.37
CA GLU A 95 -27.45 -20.43 -0.48
C GLU A 95 -26.20 -20.88 -1.26
N ARG A 96 -25.40 -19.93 -1.77
CA ARG A 96 -24.13 -20.24 -2.45
C ARG A 96 -23.08 -20.77 -1.47
N LEU A 97 -23.09 -20.31 -0.22
CA LEU A 97 -22.17 -20.79 0.82
C LEU A 97 -22.54 -22.19 1.34
N ALA A 98 -23.81 -22.57 1.28
CA ALA A 98 -24.29 -23.83 1.84
C ALA A 98 -23.56 -25.06 1.28
N SER A 99 -23.27 -25.08 -0.03
CA SER A 99 -22.55 -26.20 -0.66
C SER A 99 -21.11 -26.36 -0.14
N PRO A 100 -20.22 -25.35 -0.22
CA PRO A 100 -18.87 -25.47 0.34
C PRO A 100 -18.85 -25.59 1.88
N ALA A 101 -19.84 -25.06 2.59
CA ALA A 101 -19.95 -25.20 4.04
C ALA A 101 -20.40 -26.60 4.50
N GLY A 102 -20.84 -27.47 3.59
CA GLY A 102 -21.29 -28.84 3.89
C GLY A 102 -22.75 -28.96 4.30
N GLY A 103 -23.58 -27.94 4.06
CA GLY A 103 -25.00 -27.93 4.37
C GLY A 103 -25.59 -26.53 4.52
N PRO A 104 -26.91 -26.41 4.77
CA PRO A 104 -27.55 -25.12 5.03
C PRO A 104 -26.87 -24.37 6.19
N VAL A 105 -26.71 -23.06 6.03
CA VAL A 105 -26.10 -22.17 7.03
C VAL A 105 -27.01 -20.98 7.31
N THR A 106 -26.96 -20.44 8.53
CA THR A 106 -27.58 -19.14 8.86
C THR A 106 -26.54 -18.04 8.90
N ARG A 107 -26.98 -16.78 8.72
CA ARG A 107 -26.12 -15.60 8.84
C ARG A 107 -25.38 -15.57 10.19
N GLU A 108 -26.09 -15.82 11.28
CA GLU A 108 -25.54 -15.76 12.64
C GLU A 108 -24.43 -16.79 12.83
N GLN A 109 -24.63 -18.02 12.32
CA GLN A 109 -23.60 -19.06 12.34
C GLN A 109 -22.36 -18.65 11.54
N VAL A 110 -22.57 -18.09 10.34
CA VAL A 110 -21.47 -17.66 9.47
C VAL A 110 -20.68 -16.53 10.13
N VAL A 111 -21.35 -15.47 10.60
CA VAL A 111 -20.69 -14.33 11.23
C VAL A 111 -19.92 -14.75 12.47
N ALA A 112 -20.52 -15.57 13.34
CA ALA A 112 -19.86 -16.09 14.53
C ALA A 112 -18.61 -16.91 14.17
N ALA A 113 -18.68 -17.77 13.15
CA ALA A 113 -17.56 -18.60 12.73
C ALA A 113 -16.43 -17.78 12.08
N VAL A 114 -16.74 -16.87 11.15
CA VAL A 114 -15.70 -16.14 10.39
C VAL A 114 -14.99 -15.08 11.23
N THR A 115 -15.66 -14.54 12.25
CA THR A 115 -15.10 -13.54 13.18
C THR A 115 -14.61 -14.14 14.50
N ALA A 116 -14.68 -15.47 14.67
CA ALA A 116 -14.20 -16.15 15.89
C ALA A 116 -12.71 -15.86 16.16
N PRO A 117 -12.32 -15.67 17.44
CA PRO A 117 -10.94 -15.43 17.81
C PRO A 117 -10.10 -16.69 17.63
N GLY A 118 -8.79 -16.51 17.45
CA GLY A 118 -7.84 -17.60 17.22
C GLY A 118 -7.70 -17.96 15.73
N PRO A 119 -7.38 -19.24 15.40
CA PRO A 119 -7.24 -19.70 14.02
C PRO A 119 -8.48 -19.40 13.16
N ALA A 120 -8.25 -18.97 11.92
CA ALA A 120 -9.34 -18.66 10.99
C ALA A 120 -10.21 -19.90 10.71
N HIS A 121 -11.52 -19.78 10.91
CA HIS A 121 -12.46 -20.84 10.54
C HIS A 121 -12.48 -21.03 9.01
N PRO A 122 -12.57 -22.28 8.49
CA PRO A 122 -12.58 -22.54 7.04
C PRO A 122 -13.66 -21.77 6.27
N TRP A 123 -14.81 -21.53 6.91
CA TRP A 123 -15.91 -20.74 6.32
C TRP A 123 -15.50 -19.32 5.93
N ARG A 124 -14.42 -18.75 6.52
CA ARG A 124 -13.94 -17.42 6.14
C ARG A 124 -13.47 -17.41 4.68
N ALA A 125 -12.60 -18.35 4.31
CA ALA A 125 -12.12 -18.46 2.93
C ALA A 125 -13.24 -18.86 1.95
N GLN A 126 -14.22 -19.65 2.42
CA GLN A 126 -15.38 -20.05 1.60
C GLN A 126 -16.37 -18.90 1.36
N LEU A 127 -16.64 -18.06 2.37
CA LEU A 127 -17.46 -16.86 2.23
C LEU A 127 -16.80 -15.87 1.26
N GLN A 128 -15.49 -15.66 1.42
CA GLN A 128 -14.68 -14.88 0.48
C GLN A 128 -14.75 -15.43 -0.95
N GLN A 129 -14.75 -16.76 -1.12
CA GLN A 129 -14.96 -17.39 -2.44
C GLN A 129 -16.34 -17.06 -3.02
N VAL A 130 -17.40 -17.12 -2.22
CA VAL A 130 -18.76 -16.76 -2.66
C VAL A 130 -18.82 -15.30 -3.10
N TRP A 131 -18.26 -14.40 -2.29
CA TRP A 131 -18.21 -12.96 -2.57
C TRP A 131 -17.44 -12.65 -3.86
N ARG A 132 -16.22 -13.18 -4.02
CA ARG A 132 -15.44 -12.96 -5.25
C ARG A 132 -16.13 -13.55 -6.47
N THR A 133 -16.67 -14.76 -6.41
CA THR A 133 -17.36 -15.37 -7.57
C THR A 133 -18.56 -14.53 -8.00
N ALA A 134 -19.39 -14.09 -7.05
CA ALA A 134 -20.55 -13.27 -7.37
C ALA A 134 -20.16 -11.92 -7.99
N GLN A 135 -19.07 -11.31 -7.55
CA GLN A 135 -18.55 -10.06 -8.12
C GLN A 135 -17.99 -10.26 -9.54
N LEU A 136 -17.19 -11.32 -9.76
CA LEU A 136 -16.59 -11.66 -11.05
C LEU A 136 -17.63 -11.99 -12.12
N GLU A 137 -18.70 -12.72 -11.75
CA GLU A 137 -19.83 -13.00 -12.64
C GLU A 137 -20.43 -11.71 -13.20
N VAL A 138 -20.58 -10.68 -12.35
CA VAL A 138 -21.17 -9.39 -12.76
C VAL A 138 -20.19 -8.60 -13.62
N ALA A 139 -18.92 -8.55 -13.23
CA ALA A 139 -17.88 -7.90 -14.02
C ALA A 139 -17.83 -8.47 -15.44
N ALA A 140 -17.82 -9.79 -15.59
CA ALA A 140 -17.81 -10.48 -16.87
C ALA A 140 -19.08 -10.20 -17.71
N MET A 141 -20.26 -10.23 -17.09
CA MET A 141 -21.52 -9.91 -17.79
C MET A 141 -21.51 -8.47 -18.33
N VAL A 142 -21.04 -7.51 -17.53
CA VAL A 142 -20.93 -6.11 -17.94
C VAL A 142 -19.89 -5.95 -19.05
N ALA A 143 -18.71 -6.57 -18.93
CA ALA A 143 -17.65 -6.52 -19.93
C ALA A 143 -18.11 -7.03 -21.30
N GLN A 144 -18.71 -8.22 -21.35
CA GLN A 144 -19.25 -8.80 -22.57
C GLN A 144 -20.31 -7.89 -23.22
N ALA A 145 -21.18 -7.29 -22.40
CA ALA A 145 -22.19 -6.38 -22.91
C ALA A 145 -21.60 -5.08 -23.46
N VAL A 146 -20.61 -4.50 -22.78
CA VAL A 146 -19.94 -3.27 -23.23
C VAL A 146 -19.12 -3.51 -24.49
N GLU A 147 -18.35 -4.61 -24.55
CA GLU A 147 -17.58 -4.99 -25.74
C GLU A 147 -18.49 -5.12 -26.96
N LYS A 148 -19.57 -5.91 -26.83
CA LYS A 148 -20.54 -6.14 -27.91
C LYS A 148 -21.19 -4.84 -28.42
N HIS A 149 -21.64 -3.97 -27.51
CA HIS A 149 -22.44 -2.79 -27.90
C HIS A 149 -21.60 -1.56 -28.27
N SER A 150 -20.36 -1.49 -27.80
CA SER A 150 -19.41 -0.47 -28.26
C SER A 150 -18.67 -0.87 -29.54
N GLY A 151 -18.67 -2.17 -29.88
CA GLY A 151 -17.83 -2.74 -30.93
C GLY A 151 -16.36 -2.72 -30.54
N GLY A 152 -16.05 -2.99 -29.26
CA GLY A 152 -14.70 -2.94 -28.72
C GLY A 152 -14.11 -1.53 -28.59
N ARG A 153 -14.88 -0.46 -28.80
CA ARG A 153 -14.38 0.93 -28.74
C ARG A 153 -14.33 1.51 -27.33
N SER A 154 -15.11 0.96 -26.40
CA SER A 154 -15.15 1.39 -25.01
C SER A 154 -14.32 0.46 -24.14
N ARG A 155 -13.73 1.01 -23.07
CA ARG A 155 -13.11 0.24 -21.99
C ARG A 155 -13.98 0.26 -20.74
N LEU A 156 -13.79 -0.74 -19.89
CA LEU A 156 -14.28 -0.69 -18.51
C LEU A 156 -13.20 -0.15 -17.58
N GLY A 157 -13.64 0.67 -16.64
CA GLY A 157 -12.83 1.17 -15.54
C GLY A 157 -13.38 0.71 -14.20
N LEU A 158 -12.50 0.35 -13.27
CA LEU A 158 -12.86 0.07 -11.88
C LEU A 158 -12.41 1.22 -10.99
N MET A 159 -13.36 1.79 -10.26
CA MET A 159 -13.11 2.70 -9.14
C MET A 159 -12.96 1.86 -7.87
N SER A 160 -11.86 2.01 -7.12
CA SER A 160 -11.62 1.23 -5.89
C SER A 160 -11.43 2.09 -4.64
N SER A 161 -11.67 1.48 -3.48
CA SER A 161 -11.38 2.04 -2.14
C SER A 161 -10.13 1.40 -1.51
N GLY A 162 -10.01 1.43 -0.18
CA GLY A 162 -8.88 0.89 0.57
C GLY A 162 -8.67 -0.62 0.39
N PRO A 163 -7.45 -1.08 0.09
CA PRO A 163 -7.13 -2.50 -0.08
C PRO A 163 -7.39 -3.39 1.14
N ASP A 164 -7.37 -2.82 2.35
CA ASP A 164 -7.53 -3.56 3.61
C ASP A 164 -8.90 -4.26 3.66
N ALA A 165 -9.97 -3.51 3.42
CA ALA A 165 -11.32 -4.06 3.32
C ALA A 165 -11.47 -5.03 2.14
N HIS A 166 -10.75 -4.83 1.02
CA HIS A 166 -10.79 -5.76 -0.12
C HIS A 166 -10.17 -7.12 0.22
N SER A 167 -9.23 -7.17 1.17
CA SER A 167 -8.71 -8.43 1.71
C SER A 167 -9.80 -9.20 2.47
N VAL A 168 -10.62 -8.51 3.25
CA VAL A 168 -11.77 -9.10 3.96
C VAL A 168 -12.79 -9.65 2.97
N GLU A 169 -13.03 -8.94 1.87
CA GLU A 169 -13.89 -9.38 0.77
C GLU A 169 -13.34 -10.59 -0.01
N GLY A 170 -12.05 -10.91 0.16
CA GLY A 170 -11.38 -11.95 -0.61
C GLY A 170 -11.19 -11.59 -2.08
N ARG A 171 -11.01 -10.29 -2.37
CA ARG A 171 -10.90 -9.76 -3.72
C ARG A 171 -9.70 -10.35 -4.45
N ASP A 172 -9.97 -10.96 -5.59
CA ASP A 172 -8.95 -11.40 -6.54
C ASP A 172 -8.77 -10.30 -7.59
N TRP A 173 -7.77 -9.45 -7.40
CA TRP A 173 -7.53 -8.29 -8.25
C TRP A 173 -7.19 -8.66 -9.69
N THR A 174 -6.36 -9.69 -9.89
CA THR A 174 -6.00 -10.17 -11.22
C THR A 174 -7.24 -10.68 -11.93
N ALA A 175 -7.99 -11.61 -11.31
CA ALA A 175 -9.19 -12.15 -11.92
C ALA A 175 -10.27 -11.08 -12.18
N LEU A 176 -10.37 -10.08 -11.29
CA LEU A 176 -11.31 -8.97 -11.47
C LEU A 176 -10.94 -8.10 -12.67
N PHE A 177 -9.67 -7.73 -12.83
CA PHE A 177 -9.25 -6.97 -14.01
C PHE A 177 -9.31 -7.79 -15.29
N ASP A 178 -9.02 -9.09 -15.24
CA ASP A 178 -9.21 -9.99 -16.38
C ASP A 178 -10.68 -10.06 -16.79
N ALA A 179 -11.61 -10.13 -15.83
CA ALA A 179 -13.04 -10.14 -16.10
C ALA A 179 -13.57 -8.80 -16.65
N LEU A 180 -12.88 -7.69 -16.38
CA LEU A 180 -13.22 -6.35 -16.88
C LEU A 180 -12.54 -6.02 -18.21
N ALA A 181 -11.53 -6.79 -18.60
CA ALA A 181 -10.73 -6.49 -19.78
C ALA A 181 -11.57 -6.57 -21.05
N ILE A 182 -11.41 -5.57 -21.91
CA ILE A 182 -11.96 -5.53 -23.26
C ILE A 182 -10.79 -5.31 -24.20
N ASP A 183 -10.57 -6.25 -25.13
CA ASP A 183 -9.39 -6.24 -26.02
C ASP A 183 -8.06 -6.18 -25.24
N GLY A 184 -7.98 -6.92 -24.13
CA GLY A 184 -6.78 -6.96 -23.27
C GLY A 184 -6.52 -5.69 -22.46
N GLU A 185 -7.46 -4.73 -22.43
CA GLU A 185 -7.29 -3.46 -21.72
C GLU A 185 -8.38 -3.24 -20.66
N ALA A 186 -7.97 -2.69 -19.50
CA ALA A 186 -8.86 -2.19 -18.46
C ALA A 186 -8.26 -0.93 -17.82
N VAL A 187 -9.08 -0.19 -17.07
CA VAL A 187 -8.64 1.03 -16.37
C VAL A 187 -8.91 0.90 -14.88
N HIS A 188 -8.00 1.39 -14.05
CA HIS A 188 -8.13 1.43 -12.60
C HIS A 188 -8.04 2.87 -12.11
N ARG A 189 -9.05 3.31 -11.35
CA ARG A 189 -9.02 4.55 -10.57
C ARG A 189 -8.81 4.21 -9.10
N PRO A 190 -7.54 4.09 -8.64
CA PRO A 190 -7.26 3.87 -7.23
C PRO A 190 -7.59 5.09 -6.38
N HIS A 191 -8.18 4.86 -5.22
CA HIS A 191 -8.20 5.84 -4.13
C HIS A 191 -6.82 5.89 -3.46
N PHE A 192 -6.29 7.09 -3.21
CA PHE A 192 -4.97 7.23 -2.57
C PHE A 192 -4.80 8.50 -1.71
N ALA A 193 -5.67 9.49 -1.86
CA ALA A 193 -5.55 10.78 -1.19
C ALA A 193 -6.81 11.10 -0.39
N PRO A 194 -6.71 11.87 0.71
CA PRO A 194 -7.87 12.34 1.46
C PRO A 194 -8.86 13.08 0.57
N TYR A 195 -10.16 13.07 0.87
CA TYR A 195 -11.15 13.80 0.07
C TYR A 195 -11.16 15.32 0.33
N SER A 196 -10.73 15.73 1.53
CA SER A 196 -10.69 17.12 2.00
C SER A 196 -9.30 17.47 2.55
N ASP A 197 -9.10 18.71 2.98
CA ASP A 197 -7.82 19.19 3.53
C ASP A 197 -7.32 18.29 4.67
N ALA A 198 -6.04 17.94 4.63
CA ALA A 198 -5.40 17.05 5.60
C ALA A 198 -3.98 17.55 5.92
N PRO A 199 -3.36 17.16 7.05
CA PRO A 199 -1.97 17.50 7.30
C PRO A 199 -1.01 16.91 6.25
N GLY A 200 0.05 17.65 5.88
CA GLY A 200 1.03 17.24 4.85
C GLY A 200 1.66 15.87 5.07
N ARG A 201 1.82 15.45 6.33
CA ARG A 201 2.35 14.11 6.66
C ARG A 201 1.51 12.97 6.08
N ALA A 202 0.23 13.20 5.77
CA ALA A 202 -0.64 12.20 5.15
C ALA A 202 -0.17 11.76 3.75
N LEU A 203 0.76 12.49 3.12
CA LEU A 203 1.41 12.08 1.88
C LEU A 203 2.17 10.74 2.02
N SER A 204 2.57 10.32 3.22
CA SER A 204 3.18 9.00 3.44
C SER A 204 2.21 7.89 2.99
N SER A 205 0.96 7.95 3.44
CA SER A 205 -0.11 7.04 3.03
C SER A 205 -0.42 7.15 1.54
N SER A 206 -0.43 8.37 0.98
CA SER A 206 -0.68 8.55 -0.46
C SER A 206 0.39 7.94 -1.35
N VAL A 207 1.67 8.12 -1.00
CA VAL A 207 2.80 7.50 -1.71
C VAL A 207 2.71 5.97 -1.62
N TRP A 208 2.40 5.44 -0.45
CA TRP A 208 2.30 4.00 -0.25
C TRP A 208 1.08 3.37 -0.94
N LEU A 209 -0.10 3.98 -0.83
CA LEU A 209 -1.33 3.42 -1.42
C LEU A 209 -1.24 3.28 -2.94
N LEU A 210 -0.54 4.18 -3.63
CA LEU A 210 -0.29 4.05 -5.06
C LEU A 210 0.67 2.90 -5.38
N GLU A 211 1.70 2.70 -4.56
CA GLU A 211 2.65 1.60 -4.71
C GLU A 211 2.01 0.24 -4.40
N LEU A 212 1.27 0.14 -3.30
CA LEU A 212 0.50 -1.04 -2.91
C LEU A 212 -0.46 -1.44 -4.02
N GLN A 213 -1.27 -0.50 -4.52
CA GLN A 213 -2.25 -0.79 -5.57
C GLN A 213 -1.60 -1.08 -6.93
N ARG A 214 -0.39 -0.56 -7.20
CA ARG A 214 0.39 -0.96 -8.38
C ARG A 214 0.78 -2.44 -8.31
N ALA A 215 1.18 -2.94 -7.14
CA ALA A 215 1.51 -4.35 -6.96
C ALA A 215 0.29 -5.30 -7.05
N LEU A 216 -0.91 -4.79 -6.79
CA LEU A 216 -2.17 -5.53 -6.95
C LEU A 216 -2.69 -5.57 -8.39
N ARG A 217 -2.20 -4.68 -9.25
CA ARG A 217 -2.75 -4.42 -10.58
C ARG A 217 -1.91 -5.09 -11.68
N PRO A 218 -2.53 -5.87 -12.59
CA PRO A 218 -1.83 -6.42 -13.75
C PRO A 218 -1.25 -5.32 -14.67
N PRO A 219 -0.12 -5.56 -15.37
CA PRO A 219 0.55 -4.53 -16.18
C PRO A 219 -0.29 -3.96 -17.33
N PHE A 220 -1.27 -4.70 -17.86
CA PHE A 220 -2.15 -4.23 -18.94
C PHE A 220 -3.20 -3.20 -18.47
N VAL A 221 -3.36 -3.03 -17.16
CA VAL A 221 -4.37 -2.15 -16.59
C VAL A 221 -3.77 -0.77 -16.35
N ARG A 222 -4.38 0.23 -16.98
CA ARG A 222 -3.98 1.63 -16.84
C ARG A 222 -4.36 2.18 -15.46
N SER A 223 -3.53 3.05 -14.90
CA SER A 223 -3.77 3.73 -13.63
C SER A 223 -4.19 5.18 -13.84
N GLU A 224 -5.41 5.51 -13.44
CA GLU A 224 -5.94 6.89 -13.43
C GLU A 224 -6.35 7.28 -11.99
N PRO A 225 -5.40 7.56 -11.07
CA PRO A 225 -5.70 7.80 -9.66
C PRO A 225 -6.67 8.98 -9.41
N GLU A 226 -7.47 8.84 -8.36
CA GLU A 226 -8.45 9.85 -7.96
C GLU A 226 -7.81 11.01 -7.21
N ILE A 227 -8.03 12.24 -7.69
CA ILE A 227 -7.75 13.47 -6.95
C ILE A 227 -9.07 14.20 -6.76
N GLU A 228 -9.55 14.23 -5.53
CA GLU A 228 -10.85 14.77 -5.18
C GLU A 228 -10.76 15.87 -4.12
N ASN A 229 -11.60 16.90 -4.29
CA ASN A 229 -11.71 18.03 -3.37
C ASN A 229 -13.07 18.08 -2.67
N TRP A 230 -13.71 16.93 -2.39
CA TRP A 230 -15.08 16.85 -1.83
C TRP A 230 -15.26 17.77 -0.60
N PRO A 231 -16.38 18.50 -0.50
CA PRO A 231 -17.52 18.63 -1.43
C PRO A 231 -17.29 19.58 -2.62
N HIS A 232 -16.08 19.57 -3.19
CA HIS A 232 -15.63 20.16 -4.45
C HIS A 232 -15.58 21.69 -4.48
N THR A 233 -15.18 22.31 -3.37
CA THR A 233 -15.05 23.78 -3.30
C THR A 233 -13.66 24.20 -2.88
N SER A 234 -13.30 25.47 -3.13
CA SER A 234 -12.03 26.04 -2.64
C SER A 234 -11.96 26.17 -1.11
N TRP A 235 -13.03 25.81 -0.39
CA TRP A 235 -13.07 25.76 1.08
C TRP A 235 -12.82 24.35 1.62
N SER A 236 -12.82 23.34 0.74
CA SER A 236 -12.80 21.94 1.12
C SER A 236 -11.38 21.37 1.20
N LYS A 237 -10.51 21.81 0.29
CA LYS A 237 -9.10 21.40 0.21
C LYS A 237 -8.28 22.50 -0.45
N SER A 238 -7.06 22.72 0.03
CA SER A 238 -6.14 23.71 -0.53
C SER A 238 -5.61 23.34 -1.92
N ASP A 239 -5.45 24.34 -2.78
CA ASP A 239 -4.87 24.17 -4.13
C ASP A 239 -3.45 23.56 -4.06
N THR A 240 -2.69 23.88 -3.01
CA THR A 240 -1.35 23.35 -2.74
C THR A 240 -1.36 21.85 -2.47
N GLN A 241 -2.30 21.38 -1.63
CA GLN A 241 -2.46 19.94 -1.38
C GLN A 241 -2.91 19.22 -2.66
N THR A 242 -3.95 19.71 -3.35
CA THR A 242 -4.42 19.12 -4.61
C THR A 242 -3.30 19.05 -5.66
N TRP A 243 -2.48 20.10 -5.77
CA TRP A 243 -1.31 20.09 -6.64
C TRP A 243 -0.29 19.01 -6.26
N SER A 244 0.02 18.87 -4.98
CA SER A 244 0.98 17.87 -4.50
C SER A 244 0.48 16.45 -4.71
N GLU A 245 -0.83 16.20 -4.55
CA GLU A 245 -1.49 14.93 -4.86
C GLU A 245 -1.39 14.59 -6.37
N MET A 246 -1.59 15.59 -7.25
CA MET A 246 -1.38 15.40 -8.70
C MET A 246 0.08 15.05 -9.04
N VAL A 247 1.06 15.71 -8.40
CA VAL A 247 2.49 15.39 -8.55
C VAL A 247 2.79 13.99 -8.02
N THR A 248 2.19 13.60 -6.89
CA THR A 248 2.34 12.26 -6.29
C THR A 248 1.87 11.16 -7.23
N ALA A 249 0.69 11.35 -7.84
CA ALA A 249 0.13 10.41 -8.81
C ALA A 249 1.01 10.28 -10.06
N GLN A 250 1.44 11.41 -10.64
CA GLN A 250 2.37 11.42 -11.78
C GLN A 250 3.69 10.73 -11.47
N LEU A 251 4.33 11.03 -10.33
CA LEU A 251 5.56 10.37 -9.91
C LEU A 251 5.36 8.86 -9.77
N SER A 252 4.16 8.43 -9.35
CA SER A 252 3.77 7.03 -9.21
C SER A 252 3.42 6.31 -10.52
N GLY A 253 3.62 6.96 -11.67
CA GLY A 253 3.42 6.36 -12.99
C GLY A 253 1.95 6.32 -13.40
N ALA A 254 1.15 7.32 -13.00
CA ALA A 254 -0.22 7.45 -13.47
C ALA A 254 -0.28 7.69 -14.99
N ASP A 255 -1.14 6.93 -15.68
CA ASP A 255 -1.42 7.08 -17.12
C ASP A 255 -2.34 8.28 -17.41
N ALA A 256 -3.13 8.68 -16.42
CA ALA A 256 -3.90 9.92 -16.42
C ALA A 256 -4.23 10.33 -14.97
N LEU A 257 -4.79 11.53 -14.79
CA LEU A 257 -5.26 12.02 -13.49
C LEU A 257 -6.78 12.11 -13.51
N PHE A 258 -7.45 11.40 -12.59
CA PHE A 258 -8.90 11.44 -12.46
C PHE A 258 -9.31 12.57 -11.50
N LEU A 259 -9.61 13.74 -12.06
CA LEU A 259 -9.81 14.97 -11.29
C LEU A 259 -11.28 15.21 -10.94
N ASN A 260 -11.66 14.98 -9.68
CA ASN A 260 -13.00 15.25 -9.15
C ASN A 260 -13.06 16.60 -8.41
N LEU A 261 -12.85 17.69 -9.16
CA LEU A 261 -12.65 19.03 -8.60
C LEU A 261 -13.88 19.94 -8.62
N HIS A 262 -14.84 19.68 -9.53
CA HIS A 262 -16.02 20.53 -9.71
C HIS A 262 -17.21 20.01 -8.90
N PRO A 263 -18.02 20.89 -8.26
CA PRO A 263 -19.23 20.44 -7.57
C PRO A 263 -20.20 19.74 -8.52
N MET A 264 -20.74 18.62 -8.04
CA MET A 264 -21.78 17.88 -8.73
C MET A 264 -23.01 18.74 -9.12
N HIS A 265 -23.32 19.75 -8.31
CA HIS A 265 -24.45 20.65 -8.51
C HIS A 265 -24.05 22.00 -9.15
N SER A 266 -22.84 22.10 -9.70
CA SER A 266 -22.34 23.37 -10.25
C SER A 266 -23.11 23.80 -11.51
N GLY A 267 -23.62 22.85 -12.31
CA GLY A 267 -24.28 23.07 -13.60
C GLY A 267 -23.33 23.55 -14.70
N HIS A 268 -22.41 24.47 -14.38
CA HIS A 268 -21.40 25.00 -15.28
C HIS A 268 -20.04 25.18 -14.58
N ALA A 269 -18.98 24.59 -15.15
CA ALA A 269 -17.61 24.71 -14.65
C ALA A 269 -17.13 26.18 -14.51
N ARG A 270 -17.62 27.09 -15.36
CA ARG A 270 -17.26 28.53 -15.34
C ARG A 270 -17.62 29.25 -14.04
N ARG A 271 -18.51 28.70 -13.20
CA ARG A 271 -18.81 29.24 -11.87
C ARG A 271 -17.67 29.10 -10.87
N HIS A 272 -16.66 28.27 -11.18
CA HIS A 272 -15.54 27.97 -10.31
C HIS A 272 -14.20 28.29 -11.01
N PRO A 273 -13.94 29.56 -11.39
CA PRO A 273 -12.76 29.94 -12.16
C PRO A 273 -11.43 29.68 -11.44
N ARG A 274 -11.44 29.57 -10.10
CA ARG A 274 -10.27 29.19 -9.31
C ARG A 274 -9.73 27.81 -9.67
N ILE A 275 -10.60 26.85 -10.01
CA ILE A 275 -10.19 25.50 -10.45
C ILE A 275 -9.37 25.59 -11.75
N ALA A 276 -9.79 26.44 -12.71
CA ALA A 276 -9.00 26.67 -13.92
C ALA A 276 -7.64 27.33 -13.62
N GLY A 277 -7.57 28.20 -12.59
CA GLY A 277 -6.32 28.78 -12.08
C GLY A 277 -5.38 27.73 -11.49
N LEU A 278 -5.90 26.88 -10.60
CA LEU A 278 -5.21 25.71 -10.05
C LEU A 278 -4.62 24.83 -11.15
N LEU A 279 -5.44 24.41 -12.11
CA LEU A 279 -5.01 23.53 -13.20
C LEU A 279 -3.92 24.16 -14.07
N ARG A 280 -4.07 25.44 -14.44
CA ARG A 280 -3.07 26.15 -15.25
C ARG A 280 -1.72 26.26 -14.53
N ARG A 281 -1.73 26.58 -13.23
CA ARG A 281 -0.51 26.70 -12.41
C ARG A 281 0.10 25.36 -12.04
N SER A 282 -0.68 24.28 -12.06
CA SER A 282 -0.19 22.94 -11.82
C SER A 282 0.58 22.38 -13.01
N ARG A 283 0.18 22.79 -14.22
CA ARG A 283 0.63 22.21 -15.48
C ARG A 283 2.16 22.13 -15.65
N PRO A 284 2.97 23.17 -15.37
CA PRO A 284 4.42 23.13 -15.62
C PRO A 284 5.14 22.02 -14.86
N ALA A 285 4.79 21.79 -13.59
CA ALA A 285 5.38 20.71 -12.80
C ALA A 285 4.94 19.33 -13.29
N LEU A 286 3.66 19.18 -13.67
CA LEU A 286 3.13 17.92 -14.17
C LEU A 286 3.71 17.55 -15.53
N ASP A 287 3.91 18.52 -16.43
CA ASP A 287 4.57 18.29 -17.72
C ASP A 287 6.01 17.82 -17.53
N LEU A 288 6.79 18.49 -16.66
CA LEU A 288 8.17 18.08 -16.38
C LEU A 288 8.25 16.67 -15.79
N VAL A 289 7.33 16.30 -14.87
CA VAL A 289 7.31 14.95 -14.31
C VAL A 289 6.94 13.93 -15.38
N ALA A 290 5.94 14.21 -16.22
CA ALA A 290 5.49 13.33 -17.29
C ALA A 290 6.59 13.09 -18.34
N GLU A 291 7.29 14.14 -18.78
CA GLU A 291 8.42 14.05 -19.71
C GLU A 291 9.55 13.17 -19.17
N ARG A 292 9.78 13.21 -17.85
CA ARG A 292 10.78 12.38 -17.17
C ARG A 292 10.27 11.00 -16.79
N ALA A 293 8.97 10.72 -16.90
CA ALA A 293 8.38 9.43 -16.50
C ALA A 293 8.35 8.39 -17.63
N ALA A 294 8.82 8.72 -18.84
CA ALA A 294 8.80 7.81 -19.98
C ALA A 294 9.54 6.50 -19.69
N GLY A 295 8.84 5.37 -19.76
CA GLY A 295 9.38 4.02 -19.58
C GLY A 295 8.70 3.24 -18.45
N GLU A 296 9.19 2.01 -18.21
CA GLU A 296 8.70 1.18 -17.11
C GLU A 296 9.18 1.72 -15.76
N LEU A 297 8.26 1.89 -14.81
CA LEU A 297 8.53 2.42 -13.48
C LEU A 297 8.89 1.29 -12.51
N GLY A 298 10.18 1.16 -12.19
CA GLY A 298 10.63 0.32 -11.08
C GLY A 298 10.72 1.13 -9.79
N THR A 299 10.13 0.67 -8.69
CA THR A 299 10.27 1.28 -7.36
C THR A 299 11.29 0.53 -6.51
N CYS A 300 12.00 1.25 -5.65
CA CYS A 300 13.01 0.69 -4.76
C CYS A 300 12.84 1.23 -3.35
N GLY A 301 13.27 0.46 -2.36
CA GLY A 301 13.11 0.83 -0.96
C GLY A 301 13.20 -0.40 -0.06
N VAL A 302 12.78 -0.24 1.19
CA VAL A 302 12.48 -1.38 2.06
C VAL A 302 11.18 -2.02 1.59
N GLN A 303 11.17 -3.34 1.42
CA GLN A 303 9.99 -4.07 0.96
C GLN A 303 8.94 -4.17 2.06
N LEU A 304 7.72 -3.81 1.70
CA LEU A 304 6.52 -4.11 2.46
C LEU A 304 5.76 -5.22 1.72
N PRO A 305 5.65 -6.42 2.29
CA PRO A 305 4.95 -7.54 1.64
C PRO A 305 3.49 -7.21 1.37
N VAL A 306 3.02 -7.54 0.17
CA VAL A 306 1.61 -7.39 -0.23
C VAL A 306 0.97 -8.78 -0.30
N ARG A 307 -0.02 -9.03 0.56
CA ARG A 307 -0.77 -10.29 0.63
C ARG A 307 -2.27 -10.01 0.53
N PRO A 308 -2.86 -10.03 -0.68
CA PRO A 308 -4.29 -9.74 -0.87
C PRO A 308 -5.20 -10.66 -0.05
N GLN A 309 -4.77 -11.90 0.22
CA GLN A 309 -5.53 -12.90 0.97
C GLN A 309 -5.25 -12.89 2.48
N ALA A 310 -4.59 -11.87 3.03
CA ALA A 310 -4.18 -11.84 4.44
C ALA A 310 -5.35 -12.05 5.41
N SER A 311 -6.53 -11.46 5.18
CA SER A 311 -7.70 -11.63 6.06
C SER A 311 -8.17 -13.08 6.18
N ALA A 312 -7.95 -13.91 5.15
CA ALA A 312 -8.32 -15.33 5.18
C ALA A 312 -7.54 -16.12 6.25
N LEU A 313 -6.31 -15.69 6.54
CA LEU A 313 -5.34 -16.42 7.37
C LEU A 313 -5.10 -15.74 8.73
N THR A 314 -5.37 -14.44 8.83
CA THR A 314 -5.06 -13.66 10.03
C THR A 314 -5.90 -14.11 11.24
N ARG A 315 -5.25 -14.40 12.36
CA ARG A 315 -5.92 -14.77 13.62
C ARG A 315 -6.43 -13.53 14.35
N THR A 316 -7.69 -13.52 14.81
CA THR A 316 -8.29 -12.43 15.60
C THR A 316 -8.13 -12.64 17.09
N ARG A 317 -8.03 -11.53 17.84
CA ARG A 317 -7.98 -11.54 19.31
C ARG A 317 -9.35 -11.32 19.93
N HIS A 318 -10.19 -10.54 19.25
CA HIS A 318 -11.56 -10.26 19.64
C HIS A 318 -12.53 -10.89 18.64
N SER A 319 -13.74 -11.17 19.11
CA SER A 319 -14.78 -11.83 18.34
C SER A 319 -15.86 -10.83 17.95
N GLY A 320 -16.42 -10.98 16.75
CA GLY A 320 -17.76 -10.47 16.45
C GLY A 320 -17.87 -9.37 15.40
N HIS A 321 -16.75 -8.80 14.92
CA HIS A 321 -16.78 -7.75 13.91
C HIS A 321 -15.91 -8.08 12.70
N LEU A 322 -16.38 -7.71 11.50
CA LEU A 322 -15.63 -7.92 10.26
C LEU A 322 -14.45 -6.94 10.14
N ASP A 323 -14.53 -5.76 10.76
CA ASP A 323 -13.43 -4.79 10.83
C ASP A 323 -12.16 -5.39 11.47
N ASP A 324 -12.32 -6.32 12.43
CA ASP A 324 -11.20 -7.01 13.10
C ASP A 324 -10.38 -7.92 12.17
N LEU A 325 -10.90 -8.20 10.97
CA LEU A 325 -10.27 -8.99 9.93
C LEU A 325 -9.42 -8.16 8.96
N GLU A 326 -9.53 -6.84 8.98
CA GLU A 326 -8.76 -5.96 8.10
C GLU A 326 -7.27 -6.04 8.42
N PRO A 327 -6.40 -6.31 7.41
CA PRO A 327 -4.97 -6.24 7.61
C PRO A 327 -4.56 -4.77 7.65
N ASP A 328 -3.66 -4.41 8.56
CA ASP A 328 -3.05 -3.08 8.55
C ASP A 328 -1.94 -3.02 7.52
N THR A 329 -2.24 -2.48 6.33
CA THR A 329 -1.24 -2.36 5.25
C THR A 329 -0.45 -1.05 5.30
N ASN A 330 -0.83 -0.06 6.11
CA ASN A 330 -0.28 1.30 6.02
C ASN A 330 0.74 1.63 7.11
N SER A 331 0.62 1.08 8.32
CA SER A 331 1.42 1.50 9.48
C SER A 331 2.92 1.38 9.28
N ALA A 332 3.39 0.30 8.66
CA ALA A 332 4.81 0.13 8.36
C ALA A 332 5.32 1.22 7.41
N ALA A 333 4.53 1.52 6.36
CA ALA A 333 4.87 2.55 5.39
C ALA A 333 4.90 3.94 6.04
N ASP A 334 3.88 4.27 6.84
CA ASP A 334 3.81 5.57 7.52
C ASP A 334 5.03 5.81 8.41
N PHE A 335 5.40 4.82 9.22
CA PHE A 335 6.57 4.88 10.09
C PHE A 335 7.88 5.10 9.32
N LEU A 336 8.10 4.32 8.25
CA LEU A 336 9.33 4.38 7.46
C LEU A 336 9.44 5.69 6.67
N LEU A 337 8.36 6.06 5.97
CA LEU A 337 8.33 7.23 5.09
C LEU A 337 8.45 8.53 5.88
N ARG A 338 7.80 8.65 7.04
CA ARG A 338 7.90 9.86 7.88
C ARG A 338 9.28 10.04 8.52
N TYR A 339 10.06 8.97 8.62
CA TYR A 339 11.47 9.00 8.99
C TYR A 339 12.43 9.03 7.81
N GLY A 340 11.96 9.23 6.58
CA GLY A 340 12.86 9.40 5.44
C GLY A 340 13.47 8.11 4.91
N VAL A 341 12.79 6.97 5.09
CA VAL A 341 13.17 5.67 4.50
C VAL A 341 12.22 5.36 3.34
N PRO A 342 12.72 5.18 2.10
CA PRO A 342 11.87 4.82 0.97
C PRO A 342 11.35 3.39 1.10
N VAL A 343 10.12 3.15 0.64
CA VAL A 343 9.46 1.84 0.66
C VAL A 343 9.12 1.36 -0.75
N THR A 344 8.94 0.05 -0.91
CA THR A 344 8.52 -0.57 -2.16
C THR A 344 7.65 -1.81 -1.88
N ALA A 345 6.77 -2.16 -2.80
CA ALA A 345 6.10 -3.47 -2.79
C ALA A 345 6.92 -4.55 -3.53
N GLN A 346 7.96 -4.14 -4.27
CA GLN A 346 8.86 -5.04 -4.99
C GLN A 346 9.83 -5.75 -4.04
N ASP A 347 10.44 -6.83 -4.51
CA ASP A 347 11.45 -7.54 -3.74
C ASP A 347 12.65 -6.66 -3.39
N SER A 348 13.09 -6.76 -2.14
CA SER A 348 14.21 -5.99 -1.60
C SER A 348 15.02 -6.80 -0.59
N PRO A 349 16.35 -6.54 -0.46
CA PRO A 349 17.19 -7.17 0.57
C PRO A 349 16.73 -6.90 2.01
N VAL A 350 16.04 -5.78 2.24
CA VAL A 350 15.46 -5.41 3.53
C VAL A 350 13.94 -5.43 3.42
N ARG A 351 13.30 -6.12 4.35
CA ARG A 351 11.85 -6.30 4.42
C ARG A 351 11.33 -5.85 5.78
N VAL A 352 10.07 -5.43 5.84
CA VAL A 352 9.38 -5.11 7.09
C VAL A 352 8.10 -5.92 7.16
N LEU A 353 7.85 -6.53 8.32
CA LEU A 353 6.62 -7.27 8.59
C LEU A 353 6.11 -6.84 9.96
N PHE A 354 5.02 -6.06 9.97
CA PHE A 354 4.40 -5.52 11.18
C PHE A 354 3.03 -6.12 11.43
N GLY A 355 2.60 -6.08 12.68
CA GLY A 355 1.25 -6.43 13.08
C GLY A 355 0.94 -7.92 12.94
N ARG A 356 -0.36 -8.20 12.84
CA ARG A 356 -0.90 -9.55 12.71
C ARG A 356 -0.73 -10.14 11.31
N GLN A 357 -0.23 -9.35 10.36
CA GLN A 357 0.07 -9.83 9.00
C GLN A 357 1.08 -11.00 8.99
N ALA A 358 1.87 -11.17 10.06
CA ALA A 358 2.74 -12.34 10.23
C ALA A 358 2.01 -13.69 10.18
N TRP A 359 0.70 -13.73 10.44
CA TRP A 359 -0.12 -14.94 10.26
C TRP A 359 -0.41 -15.29 8.80
N ALA A 360 -0.26 -14.33 7.88
CA ALA A 360 -0.55 -14.53 6.46
C ALA A 360 0.58 -15.24 5.69
N PHE A 361 1.70 -15.53 6.35
CA PHE A 361 2.86 -16.21 5.77
C PHE A 361 3.02 -17.59 6.36
N ASP A 362 3.19 -18.60 5.51
CA ASP A 362 3.49 -19.94 5.99
C ASP A 362 4.92 -20.04 6.57
N ASP A 363 5.25 -21.21 7.09
CA ASP A 363 6.50 -21.49 7.77
C ASP A 363 7.73 -21.44 6.84
N ALA A 364 7.58 -21.76 5.56
CA ALA A 364 8.65 -21.69 4.57
C ALA A 364 8.88 -20.24 4.14
N GLU A 365 7.80 -19.49 3.93
CA GLU A 365 7.85 -18.06 3.63
C GLU A 365 8.47 -17.26 4.78
N VAL A 366 8.10 -17.55 6.04
CA VAL A 366 8.73 -16.91 7.21
C VAL A 366 10.23 -17.20 7.27
N ARG A 367 10.67 -18.45 7.03
CA ARG A 367 12.11 -18.77 6.95
C ARG A 367 12.82 -18.02 5.84
N HIS A 368 12.17 -17.86 4.68
CA HIS A 368 12.71 -17.05 3.59
C HIS A 368 12.87 -15.57 3.97
N LEU A 369 11.88 -14.99 4.66
CA LEU A 369 11.98 -13.63 5.19
C LEU A 369 13.13 -13.49 6.20
N LEU A 370 13.24 -14.44 7.13
CA LEU A 370 14.25 -14.47 8.20
C LEU A 370 15.67 -14.74 7.70
N ALA A 371 15.86 -15.27 6.49
CA ALA A 371 17.18 -15.44 5.87
C ALA A 371 17.76 -14.12 5.32
N GLY A 372 16.94 -13.06 5.19
CA GLY A 372 17.34 -11.74 4.70
C GLY A 372 17.50 -10.71 5.82
N GLY A 373 17.40 -9.42 5.46
CA GLY A 373 17.20 -8.35 6.43
C GLY A 373 15.71 -8.18 6.74
N LEU A 374 15.28 -8.36 7.99
CA LEU A 374 13.88 -8.25 8.39
C LEU A 374 13.71 -7.31 9.59
N LEU A 375 12.81 -6.34 9.49
CA LEU A 375 12.36 -5.52 10.61
C LEU A 375 10.96 -5.95 11.06
N LEU A 376 10.81 -6.22 12.35
CA LEU A 376 9.56 -6.61 13.00
C LEU A 376 9.14 -5.59 14.06
N ASP A 377 7.84 -5.44 14.21
CA ASP A 377 7.26 -4.78 15.39
C ASP A 377 6.97 -5.82 16.49
N GLY A 378 6.52 -5.35 17.65
CA GLY A 378 6.28 -6.21 18.79
C GLY A 378 5.18 -7.24 18.55
N THR A 379 4.18 -6.87 17.74
CA THR A 379 3.07 -7.76 17.39
C THR A 379 3.54 -8.91 16.51
N ALA A 380 4.29 -8.62 15.44
CA ALA A 380 4.81 -9.63 14.55
C ALA A 380 5.84 -10.53 15.26
N ALA A 381 6.69 -9.96 16.11
CA ALA A 381 7.63 -10.73 16.92
C ALA A 381 6.90 -11.71 17.85
N HIS A 382 5.84 -11.26 18.53
CA HIS A 382 5.00 -12.13 19.36
C HIS A 382 4.36 -13.28 18.57
N VAL A 383 3.80 -12.99 17.40
CA VAL A 383 3.23 -14.01 16.50
C VAL A 383 4.30 -15.04 16.08
N LEU A 384 5.48 -14.58 15.69
CA LEU A 384 6.55 -15.47 15.23
C LEU A 384 7.17 -16.26 16.40
N SER A 385 7.26 -15.70 17.60
CA SER A 385 7.61 -16.43 18.81
C SER A 385 6.60 -17.53 19.14
N GLU A 386 5.29 -17.25 19.05
CA GLU A 386 4.22 -18.26 19.24
C GLU A 386 4.35 -19.41 18.23
N ARG A 387 4.81 -19.11 17.01
CA ARG A 387 5.06 -20.09 15.95
C ARG A 387 6.39 -20.82 16.07
N GLY A 388 7.18 -20.57 17.11
CA GLY A 388 8.45 -21.28 17.36
C GLY A 388 9.66 -20.72 16.63
N PHE A 389 9.64 -19.46 16.19
CA PHE A 389 10.76 -18.81 15.50
C PHE A 389 11.69 -17.99 16.40
N SER A 390 11.51 -17.99 17.73
CA SER A 390 12.27 -17.13 18.65
C SER A 390 13.79 -17.22 18.49
N ASP A 391 14.33 -18.42 18.25
CA ASP A 391 15.77 -18.62 18.03
C ASP A 391 16.27 -17.85 16.80
N LEU A 392 15.47 -17.79 15.74
CA LEU A 392 15.79 -17.04 14.52
C LEU A 392 15.54 -15.53 14.64
N LEU A 393 14.73 -15.10 15.62
CA LEU A 393 14.54 -13.68 15.92
C LEU A 393 15.66 -13.13 16.82
N GLY A 394 16.32 -14.01 17.59
CA GLY A 394 17.21 -13.63 18.68
C GLY A 394 16.51 -13.00 19.88
N VAL A 395 15.18 -13.06 19.91
CA VAL A 395 14.34 -12.58 21.02
C VAL A 395 13.15 -13.50 21.18
N THR A 396 12.68 -13.64 22.40
CA THR A 396 11.35 -14.18 22.69
C THR A 396 10.43 -13.02 23.05
N ALA A 397 9.28 -12.92 22.37
CA ALA A 397 8.22 -11.97 22.69
C ALA A 397 7.08 -12.69 23.42
N ASP A 398 7.19 -12.79 24.74
CA ASP A 398 6.31 -13.66 25.56
C ASP A 398 4.84 -13.23 25.53
N GLU A 399 4.62 -11.92 25.56
CA GLU A 399 3.31 -11.31 25.68
C GLU A 399 3.30 -9.91 25.04
N THR A 400 2.11 -9.42 24.72
CA THR A 400 1.87 -8.01 24.44
C THR A 400 1.08 -7.41 25.59
N VAL A 401 1.64 -6.43 26.29
CA VAL A 401 1.05 -5.79 27.46
C VAL A 401 0.35 -4.51 27.04
N GLY A 402 -0.96 -4.43 27.27
CA GLY A 402 -1.76 -3.25 26.98
C GLY A 402 -1.33 -2.04 27.82
N ARG A 403 -1.54 -0.83 27.27
CA ARG A 403 -1.18 0.41 27.95
C ARG A 403 -1.83 0.58 29.32
N GLU A 404 -3.11 0.29 29.39
CA GLU A 404 -3.94 0.43 30.59
C GLU A 404 -3.92 -0.83 31.47
N GLU A 405 -3.18 -1.87 31.06
CA GLU A 405 -3.10 -3.12 31.81
C GLU A 405 -2.06 -3.03 32.94
N PRO A 406 -2.33 -3.63 34.11
CA PRO A 406 -1.32 -3.74 35.16
C PRO A 406 -0.09 -4.50 34.66
N ALA A 407 1.09 -3.90 34.80
CA ALA A 407 2.35 -4.50 34.40
C ALA A 407 3.36 -4.51 35.55
N ALA A 408 4.08 -5.62 35.74
CA ALA A 408 5.27 -5.67 36.58
C ALA A 408 6.52 -5.39 35.72
N PRO A 409 7.55 -4.67 36.22
CA PRO A 409 7.65 -4.02 37.54
C PRO A 409 6.81 -2.73 37.68
N GLY A 410 6.26 -2.22 36.59
CA GLY A 410 5.37 -1.05 36.53
C GLY A 410 4.94 -0.83 35.08
N PRO A 411 4.10 0.17 34.80
CA PRO A 411 3.79 0.53 33.41
C PRO A 411 5.07 0.94 32.67
N TYR A 412 5.17 0.62 31.39
CA TYR A 412 6.24 1.14 30.55
C TYR A 412 6.05 2.65 30.32
N ALA A 413 7.15 3.39 30.08
CA ALA A 413 7.10 4.84 29.87
C ALA A 413 7.94 5.30 28.69
N TYR A 414 9.22 4.94 28.66
CA TYR A 414 10.18 5.39 27.65
C TYR A 414 11.20 4.29 27.35
N GLU A 415 11.81 4.36 26.17
CA GLU A 415 13.03 3.66 25.82
C GLU A 415 14.24 4.52 26.18
N HIS A 416 15.28 3.88 26.68
CA HIS A 416 16.57 4.47 27.00
C HIS A 416 17.67 3.79 26.16
N LEU A 417 18.58 4.55 25.57
CA LEU A 417 19.69 4.00 24.79
C LEU A 417 20.59 3.13 25.70
N SER A 418 20.93 1.93 25.24
CA SER A 418 21.78 1.02 26.01
C SER A 418 23.26 1.45 25.95
N SER A 419 24.06 0.99 26.93
CA SER A 419 25.52 1.17 26.90
C SER A 419 26.14 0.53 25.66
N TYR A 420 25.66 -0.65 25.25
CA TYR A 420 26.11 -1.31 24.02
C TYR A 420 25.92 -0.39 22.80
N ALA A 421 24.72 0.18 22.65
CA ALA A 421 24.45 1.09 21.56
C ALA A 421 25.31 2.35 21.63
N TYR A 422 25.51 2.92 22.81
CA TYR A 422 26.39 4.08 22.99
C TYR A 422 27.83 3.81 22.53
N GLU A 423 28.37 2.63 22.85
CA GLU A 423 29.74 2.24 22.49
C GLU A 423 29.90 1.87 21.00
N HIS A 424 28.88 1.23 20.40
CA HIS A 424 29.00 0.60 19.08
C HIS A 424 28.26 1.35 17.96
N LEU A 425 27.34 2.24 18.31
CA LEU A 425 26.70 3.16 17.37
C LEU A 425 27.40 4.51 17.52
N SER A 426 28.24 4.89 16.54
CA SER A 426 28.93 6.19 16.50
C SER A 426 28.02 7.33 17.01
N PRO A 427 28.45 8.18 17.97
CA PRO A 427 27.60 9.23 18.54
C PRO A 427 27.10 10.24 17.51
N ALA A 428 27.82 10.45 16.42
CA ALA A 428 27.47 11.41 15.38
C ALA A 428 26.06 11.16 14.81
N GLY A 429 25.13 12.08 15.08
CA GLY A 429 23.76 12.05 14.58
C GLY A 429 22.75 11.32 15.47
N LEU A 430 23.18 10.64 16.53
CA LEU A 430 22.39 10.64 17.77
C LEU A 430 22.62 12.04 18.35
N CYS A 431 21.63 12.69 18.95
CA CYS A 431 21.83 14.02 19.52
C CYS A 431 23.13 14.01 20.37
N ASP A 432 23.91 15.11 20.41
CA ASP A 432 25.21 15.24 21.13
C ASP A 432 25.08 15.09 22.67
N VAL A 433 24.15 14.27 23.13
CA VAL A 433 23.67 14.12 24.49
C VAL A 433 24.01 12.69 24.89
N GLU A 434 24.76 12.55 25.99
CA GLU A 434 25.16 11.26 26.57
C GLU A 434 23.97 10.41 27.08
N ASP A 435 22.73 10.85 26.85
CA ASP A 435 21.52 10.27 27.42
C ASP A 435 20.30 10.43 26.48
N VAL A 436 20.08 9.45 25.59
CA VAL A 436 18.97 9.46 24.62
C VAL A 436 17.76 8.72 25.17
N HIS A 437 16.63 9.41 25.23
CA HIS A 437 15.33 8.89 25.66
C HIS A 437 14.30 9.03 24.55
N LEU A 438 13.50 7.98 24.33
CA LEU A 438 12.43 7.97 23.34
C LEU A 438 11.13 7.58 24.04
N SER A 439 10.08 8.38 23.89
CA SER A 439 8.81 8.04 24.52
C SER A 439 8.14 6.86 23.81
N VAL A 440 7.65 5.89 24.60
CA VAL A 440 6.75 4.80 24.13
C VAL A 440 5.37 4.93 24.76
N ASN A 441 5.11 6.06 25.43
CA ASN A 441 3.94 6.29 26.26
C ASN A 441 2.61 6.30 25.48
N VAL A 442 2.67 6.52 24.17
CA VAL A 442 1.53 6.57 23.23
C VAL A 442 1.26 5.24 22.54
N GLN A 443 2.04 4.21 22.85
CA GLN A 443 1.80 2.88 22.31
C GLN A 443 0.56 2.25 22.97
N PRO A 444 -0.35 1.64 22.19
CA PRO A 444 -1.51 0.95 22.75
C PRO A 444 -1.11 -0.32 23.51
N ALA A 445 0.02 -0.93 23.14
CA ALA A 445 0.64 -2.05 23.83
C ALA A 445 2.15 -2.08 23.55
N LEU A 446 2.92 -2.82 24.34
CA LEU A 446 4.30 -3.20 24.03
C LEU A 446 4.48 -4.71 24.11
N ALA A 447 5.29 -5.28 23.23
CA ALA A 447 5.76 -6.65 23.37
C ALA A 447 6.86 -6.74 24.45
N ARG A 448 6.74 -7.71 25.35
CA ARG A 448 7.79 -8.02 26.32
C ARG A 448 8.91 -8.79 25.63
N LEU A 449 9.97 -8.08 25.23
CA LEU A 449 11.11 -8.69 24.55
C LEU A 449 12.16 -9.20 25.56
N ARG A 450 12.45 -10.51 25.48
CA ARG A 450 13.56 -11.16 26.18
C ARG A 450 14.64 -11.55 25.15
N PRO A 451 15.76 -10.82 25.09
CA PRO A 451 16.82 -11.12 24.13
C PRO A 451 17.56 -12.41 24.46
N ALA A 452 17.88 -13.18 23.43
CA ALA A 452 18.79 -14.32 23.50
C ALA A 452 20.24 -13.84 23.67
N VAL A 453 21.13 -14.77 24.04
CA VAL A 453 22.57 -14.50 24.10
C VAL A 453 23.07 -14.13 22.70
N GLY A 454 23.87 -13.07 22.62
CA GLY A 454 24.41 -12.57 21.34
C GLY A 454 23.50 -11.58 20.60
N THR A 455 22.30 -11.31 21.10
CA THR A 455 21.42 -10.27 20.55
C THR A 455 21.87 -8.87 21.02
N GLU A 456 22.05 -7.97 20.06
CA GLU A 456 22.36 -6.57 20.31
C GLU A 456 21.11 -5.86 20.82
N VAL A 457 21.12 -5.41 22.08
CA VAL A 457 20.03 -4.59 22.64
C VAL A 457 20.42 -3.13 22.48
N TRP A 458 19.70 -2.39 21.64
CA TRP A 458 19.99 -0.98 21.36
C TRP A 458 19.29 -0.03 22.31
N THR A 459 18.08 -0.37 22.73
CA THR A 459 17.35 0.40 23.74
C THR A 459 16.73 -0.53 24.78
N THR A 460 16.53 -0.02 25.98
CA THR A 460 15.84 -0.70 27.08
C THR A 460 14.58 0.10 27.42
N VAL A 461 13.42 -0.57 27.45
CA VAL A 461 12.18 0.02 27.94
C VAL A 461 12.28 0.16 29.45
N ARG A 462 11.91 1.33 29.97
CA ARG A 462 11.91 1.64 31.40
C ARG A 462 10.53 2.06 31.87
N THR A 463 10.28 1.84 33.15
CA THR A 463 9.14 2.37 33.88
C THR A 463 9.35 3.86 34.23
N PRO A 464 8.31 4.61 34.67
CA PRO A 464 8.45 6.00 35.08
C PRO A 464 9.51 6.24 36.16
N ASP A 465 9.72 5.26 37.05
CA ASP A 465 10.73 5.29 38.12
C ASP A 465 12.10 4.71 37.67
N GLY A 466 12.29 4.48 36.38
CA GLY A 466 13.58 4.13 35.78
C GLY A 466 14.00 2.66 35.88
N ARG A 467 13.13 1.78 36.39
CA ARG A 467 13.38 0.33 36.43
C ARG A 467 13.32 -0.25 35.02
N SER A 468 14.16 -1.24 34.75
CA SER A 468 14.13 -1.97 33.48
C SER A 468 12.84 -2.77 33.35
N TRP A 469 12.13 -2.55 32.25
CA TRP A 469 10.90 -3.26 31.90
C TRP A 469 11.21 -4.38 30.89
N GLY A 470 12.08 -4.15 29.92
CA GLY A 470 12.46 -5.13 28.91
C GLY A 470 13.31 -4.51 27.81
N ALA A 471 13.73 -5.29 26.83
CA ALA A 471 14.42 -4.73 25.66
C ALA A 471 13.42 -3.92 24.79
N GLY A 472 13.88 -2.80 24.24
CA GLY A 472 13.08 -1.91 23.38
C GLY A 472 13.34 -2.16 21.91
N ARG A 473 14.60 -2.02 21.48
CA ARG A 473 15.03 -2.28 20.10
C ARG A 473 16.17 -3.28 20.12
N CYS A 474 16.04 -4.34 19.34
CA CYS A 474 17.02 -5.41 19.26
C CYS A 474 17.47 -5.64 17.81
N LEU A 475 18.69 -6.14 17.65
CA LEU A 475 19.22 -6.66 16.39
C LEU A 475 19.91 -8.00 16.64
N HIS A 476 19.62 -8.99 15.81
CA HIS A 476 20.23 -10.31 15.88
C HIS A 476 20.64 -10.80 14.48
N THR A 477 21.72 -11.58 14.41
CA THR A 477 22.07 -12.33 13.20
C THR A 477 21.84 -13.80 13.48
N ASN A 478 20.90 -14.41 12.78
CA ASN A 478 20.47 -15.78 13.06
C ASN A 478 21.30 -16.83 12.30
N ASP A 479 21.04 -18.11 12.60
CA ASP A 479 21.75 -19.25 12.02
C ASP A 479 21.53 -19.43 10.50
N LEU A 480 20.55 -18.73 9.91
CA LEU A 480 20.35 -18.67 8.45
C LEU A 480 21.23 -17.60 7.79
N GLY A 481 21.97 -16.82 8.57
CA GLY A 481 22.75 -15.66 8.10
C GLY A 481 21.92 -14.39 7.90
N GLY A 482 20.62 -14.44 8.23
CA GLY A 482 19.73 -13.30 8.16
C GLY A 482 19.88 -12.37 9.36
N ARG A 483 19.51 -11.11 9.17
CA ARG A 483 19.63 -10.03 10.17
C ARG A 483 18.23 -9.58 10.55
N VAL A 484 17.87 -9.70 11.81
CA VAL A 484 16.52 -9.46 12.29
C VAL A 484 16.54 -8.32 13.31
N GLY A 485 15.86 -7.23 12.97
CA GLY A 485 15.60 -6.11 13.86
C GLY A 485 14.22 -6.26 14.47
N VAL A 486 14.08 -6.06 15.78
CA VAL A 486 12.80 -6.15 16.48
C VAL A 486 12.57 -4.89 17.33
N LEU A 487 11.40 -4.26 17.17
CA LEU A 487 10.92 -3.17 18.02
C LEU A 487 9.90 -3.72 19.02
N ALA A 488 9.94 -3.29 20.28
CA ALA A 488 8.95 -3.65 21.29
C ALA A 488 7.58 -2.99 21.01
N ALA A 489 7.59 -1.83 20.34
CA ALA A 489 6.41 -1.10 19.91
C ALA A 489 5.48 -1.98 19.06
N THR A 490 4.18 -2.04 19.38
CA THR A 490 3.18 -2.79 18.60
C THR A 490 2.45 -1.93 17.57
N ALA A 491 2.59 -0.60 17.67
CA ALA A 491 2.11 0.36 16.68
C ALA A 491 3.21 1.40 16.38
N PRO A 492 4.30 1.03 15.69
CA PRO A 492 5.45 1.91 15.50
C PRO A 492 5.14 3.27 14.85
N HIS A 493 4.12 3.35 13.99
CA HIS A 493 3.64 4.59 13.37
C HIS A 493 3.14 5.65 14.38
N LEU A 494 2.73 5.21 15.58
CA LEU A 494 2.31 6.09 16.67
C LEU A 494 3.48 6.56 17.54
N LEU A 495 4.69 5.99 17.40
CA LEU A 495 5.84 6.47 18.17
C LEU A 495 6.03 7.98 17.93
N PRO A 496 6.36 8.74 18.98
CA PRO A 496 6.70 10.16 18.82
C PRO A 496 7.90 10.25 17.88
N HIS A 497 7.71 10.94 16.76
CA HIS A 497 8.75 11.07 15.75
C HIS A 497 9.73 12.15 16.18
N ASP A 498 11.00 11.78 16.34
CA ASP A 498 12.09 12.71 16.66
C ASP A 498 13.39 12.33 15.92
N ASP A 499 14.41 13.18 16.06
CA ASP A 499 15.70 12.98 15.38
C ASP A 499 16.44 11.72 15.85
N ALA A 500 16.33 11.37 17.15
CA ALA A 500 16.98 10.18 17.70
C ALA A 500 16.34 8.89 17.17
N GLY A 501 15.00 8.86 17.13
CA GLY A 501 14.19 7.77 16.59
C GLY A 501 14.47 7.56 15.11
N ARG A 502 14.57 8.65 14.34
CA ARG A 502 15.00 8.62 12.93
C ARG A 502 16.39 8.00 12.80
N SER A 503 17.36 8.50 13.57
CA SER A 503 18.76 8.05 13.49
C SER A 503 18.91 6.57 13.85
N LEU A 504 18.18 6.09 14.87
CA LEU A 504 18.13 4.67 15.22
C LEU A 504 17.49 3.83 14.09
N LEU A 505 16.39 4.28 13.50
CA LEU A 505 15.77 3.56 12.38
C LEU A 505 16.70 3.51 11.16
N HIS A 506 17.34 4.62 10.80
CA HIS A 506 18.30 4.67 9.69
C HIS A 506 19.45 3.68 9.91
N ARG A 507 19.99 3.62 11.13
CA ARG A 507 21.02 2.63 11.50
C ARG A 507 20.50 1.21 11.42
N MET A 508 19.28 0.96 11.89
CA MET A 508 18.64 -0.35 11.79
C MET A 508 18.56 -0.79 10.33
N VAL A 509 18.05 0.06 9.44
CA VAL A 509 18.00 -0.20 7.99
C VAL A 509 19.40 -0.51 7.44
N ARG A 510 20.42 0.29 7.78
CA ARG A 510 21.82 0.02 7.36
C ARG A 510 22.35 -1.33 7.83
N ARG A 511 21.99 -1.77 9.03
CA ARG A 511 22.39 -3.08 9.56
C ARG A 511 21.67 -4.20 8.83
N LEU A 512 20.37 -4.05 8.58
CA LEU A 512 19.56 -5.03 7.86
C LEU A 512 20.02 -5.22 6.40
N GLU A 513 20.40 -4.13 5.71
CA GLU A 513 21.00 -4.18 4.36
C GLU A 513 22.20 -5.14 4.32
N GLY A 514 23.05 -5.11 5.35
CA GLY A 514 24.30 -5.86 5.37
C GLY A 514 25.36 -5.27 4.43
N ALA A 515 26.53 -5.90 4.38
CA ALA A 515 27.68 -5.38 3.63
C ALA A 515 27.56 -5.57 2.10
N ALA A 516 26.80 -6.58 1.66
CA ALA A 516 26.72 -6.98 0.26
C ALA A 516 25.54 -6.35 -0.52
N ALA A 517 24.55 -5.76 0.16
CA ALA A 517 23.38 -5.18 -0.50
C ALA A 517 23.64 -3.75 -0.97
N PRO A 518 23.03 -3.32 -2.10
CA PRO A 518 23.04 -1.92 -2.49
C PRO A 518 22.34 -1.09 -1.41
N ARG A 519 23.06 -0.12 -0.86
CA ARG A 519 22.52 0.79 0.16
C ARG A 519 21.37 1.60 -0.43
N LEU A 520 20.32 1.86 0.36
CA LEU A 520 19.23 2.77 0.02
C LEU A 520 19.62 4.22 0.33
N PRO A 521 19.16 5.21 -0.44
CA PRO A 521 19.21 6.59 -0.01
C PRO A 521 18.29 6.81 1.20
N LEU A 522 18.81 7.45 2.24
CA LEU A 522 18.06 7.82 3.45
C LEU A 522 17.98 9.33 3.58
N VAL A 523 16.82 9.85 3.97
CA VAL A 523 16.52 11.29 3.97
C VAL A 523 16.35 11.82 5.40
N SER A 524 16.95 12.97 5.67
CA SER A 524 16.91 13.69 6.94
C SER A 524 16.89 15.21 6.69
N GLY A 525 17.08 16.03 7.72
CA GLY A 525 17.13 17.50 7.59
C GLY A 525 15.79 18.21 7.81
N GLY A 526 14.75 17.46 8.20
CA GLY A 526 13.47 17.97 8.66
C GLY A 526 12.50 16.84 9.02
N PRO A 527 11.44 17.13 9.78
CA PRO A 527 10.37 16.17 10.06
C PRO A 527 9.55 15.88 8.80
N HIS A 528 9.05 14.64 8.67
CA HIS A 528 8.11 14.24 7.60
C HIS A 528 8.58 14.53 6.17
N LEU A 529 9.89 14.41 5.93
CA LEU A 529 10.43 14.34 4.57
C LEU A 529 10.18 12.94 4.03
N ILE A 530 9.27 12.83 3.06
CA ILE A 530 8.71 11.56 2.56
C ILE A 530 9.39 11.21 1.24
N PRO A 531 10.28 10.21 1.21
CA PRO A 531 11.01 9.84 0.01
C PRO A 531 10.28 8.80 -0.82
N ARG A 532 10.44 8.90 -2.13
CA ARG A 532 10.07 7.88 -3.11
C ARG A 532 11.24 7.65 -4.04
N LEU A 533 11.76 6.43 -4.04
CA LEU A 533 12.88 6.03 -4.88
C LEU A 533 12.38 5.20 -6.06
N ALA A 534 12.74 5.62 -7.26
CA ALA A 534 12.42 4.93 -8.50
C ALA A 534 13.69 4.70 -9.34
N ARG A 535 13.68 3.61 -10.11
CA ARG A 535 14.56 3.40 -11.26
C ARG A 535 13.85 3.94 -12.49
N THR A 536 14.57 4.73 -13.25
CA THR A 536 14.08 5.36 -14.48
C THR A 536 15.08 5.06 -15.59
N PRO A 537 14.70 5.14 -16.88
CA PRO A 537 15.66 4.90 -17.96
C PRO A 537 16.90 5.79 -17.93
N GLN A 538 16.79 6.98 -17.32
CA GLN A 538 17.88 7.95 -17.17
C GLN A 538 18.75 7.72 -15.92
N GLY A 539 18.38 6.75 -15.06
CA GLY A 539 19.05 6.45 -13.79
C GLY A 539 18.09 6.48 -12.60
N PRO A 540 18.61 6.30 -11.37
CA PRO A 540 17.80 6.44 -10.16
C PRO A 540 17.27 7.87 -9.96
N ARG A 541 16.02 7.96 -9.50
CA ARG A 541 15.35 9.19 -9.08
C ARG A 541 14.87 9.04 -7.64
N LEU A 542 15.28 9.97 -6.78
CA LEU A 542 14.73 10.15 -5.45
C LEU A 542 13.85 11.41 -5.45
N ALA A 543 12.55 11.23 -5.33
CA ALA A 543 11.61 12.33 -5.09
C ALA A 543 11.36 12.45 -3.59
N ILE A 544 11.43 13.67 -3.03
CA ILE A 544 11.26 13.93 -1.60
C ILE A 544 10.16 14.96 -1.43
N ALA A 545 9.05 14.59 -0.79
CA ALA A 545 8.00 15.53 -0.42
C ALA A 545 8.25 16.10 0.98
N ASN A 546 7.89 17.36 1.19
CA ASN A 546 7.80 17.94 2.52
C ASN A 546 6.38 17.81 3.08
N GLY A 547 6.18 16.88 4.02
CA GLY A 547 4.92 16.70 4.75
C GLY A 547 4.77 17.60 5.99
N SER A 548 5.76 18.43 6.31
CA SER A 548 5.66 19.44 7.37
C SER A 548 4.96 20.70 6.86
N ALA A 549 4.39 21.47 7.79
CA ALA A 549 3.90 22.82 7.51
C ALA A 549 5.05 23.84 7.36
N ASP A 550 6.18 23.56 8.01
CA ASP A 550 7.39 24.38 7.92
C ASP A 550 8.26 23.94 6.73
N PRO A 551 9.00 24.88 6.10
CA PRO A 551 10.05 24.52 5.16
C PRO A 551 11.11 23.64 5.82
N ALA A 552 11.71 22.74 5.04
CA ALA A 552 12.77 21.86 5.51
C ALA A 552 13.94 21.87 4.54
N ARG A 553 15.14 21.50 5.00
CA ARG A 553 16.33 21.41 4.14
C ARG A 553 16.75 19.95 3.99
N PRO A 554 16.30 19.23 2.94
CA PRO A 554 16.61 17.82 2.77
C PRO A 554 18.11 17.53 2.79
N ARG A 555 18.48 16.51 3.56
CA ARG A 555 19.82 15.91 3.62
C ARG A 555 19.70 14.44 3.23
N ILE A 556 20.47 14.03 2.23
CA ILE A 556 20.35 12.73 1.57
C ILE A 556 21.65 11.95 1.74
N SER A 557 21.59 10.85 2.46
CA SER A 557 22.68 9.89 2.56
C SER A 557 22.68 9.02 1.30
N LEU A 558 23.46 9.41 0.29
CA LEU A 558 23.47 8.71 -1.00
C LEU A 558 24.42 7.49 -1.01
N PRO A 559 23.97 6.34 -1.56
CA PRO A 559 24.82 5.18 -1.82
C PRO A 559 25.90 5.53 -2.87
N GLY A 560 27.18 5.33 -2.55
CA GLY A 560 28.28 5.57 -3.50
C GLY A 560 28.89 6.98 -3.50
N GLY A 561 28.39 7.91 -2.68
CA GLY A 561 28.91 9.28 -2.58
C GLY A 561 28.25 10.25 -3.56
N SER A 562 28.79 11.46 -3.68
CA SER A 562 28.27 12.54 -4.52
C SER A 562 28.71 12.42 -5.98
N GLY A 563 28.25 11.36 -6.66
CA GLY A 563 28.24 11.35 -8.12
C GLY A 563 27.54 12.60 -8.68
N LYS A 564 27.64 12.84 -10.00
CA LYS A 564 26.93 13.96 -10.64
C LYS A 564 25.42 13.82 -10.42
N ALA A 565 24.91 14.51 -9.40
CA ALA A 565 23.50 14.56 -9.06
C ALA A 565 22.93 15.91 -9.46
N ALA A 566 21.78 15.89 -10.13
CA ALA A 566 21.01 17.07 -10.45
C ALA A 566 19.77 17.09 -9.56
N ALA A 567 19.37 18.27 -9.09
CA ALA A 567 18.12 18.43 -8.37
C ALA A 567 17.20 19.47 -9.03
N THR A 568 15.91 19.21 -8.96
CA THR A 568 14.83 20.11 -9.41
C THR A 568 13.85 20.30 -8.26
N LEU A 569 13.61 21.55 -7.88
CA LEU A 569 12.56 21.94 -6.95
C LEU A 569 11.24 22.07 -7.72
N LEU A 570 10.23 21.36 -7.24
CA LEU A 570 8.84 21.60 -7.56
C LEU A 570 8.23 22.32 -6.34
N ALA A 571 8.14 23.64 -6.42
CA ALA A 571 7.41 24.42 -5.43
C ALA A 571 5.92 24.45 -5.80
N PRO A 572 5.00 24.46 -4.82
CA PRO A 572 3.57 24.44 -5.12
C PRO A 572 3.15 25.51 -6.12
N LEU A 573 2.44 25.07 -7.17
CA LEU A 573 1.77 25.93 -8.14
C LEU A 573 2.69 26.99 -8.78
N SER A 574 3.97 26.63 -8.94
CA SER A 574 5.06 27.46 -9.48
C SER A 574 5.82 26.67 -10.54
N ASP A 575 6.58 27.36 -11.39
CA ASP A 575 7.41 26.70 -12.39
C ASP A 575 8.54 25.88 -11.73
N PRO A 576 8.87 24.69 -12.26
CA PRO A 576 10.01 23.93 -11.80
C PRO A 576 11.32 24.72 -11.89
N ALA A 577 12.16 24.64 -10.86
CA ALA A 577 13.43 25.35 -10.82
C ALA A 577 14.59 24.40 -10.48
N PRO A 578 15.80 24.61 -11.02
CA PRO A 578 16.99 23.90 -10.54
C PRO A 578 17.21 24.14 -9.04
N ALA A 579 17.58 23.09 -8.31
CA ALA A 579 17.91 23.18 -6.90
C ALA A 579 19.41 22.90 -6.70
N PRO A 580 20.18 23.80 -6.06
CA PRO A 580 21.58 23.55 -5.77
C PRO A 580 21.71 22.40 -4.76
N LEU A 581 22.73 21.57 -4.94
CA LEU A 581 23.12 20.51 -4.01
C LEU A 581 24.53 20.77 -3.50
N VAL A 582 24.70 20.74 -2.19
CA VAL A 582 26.01 20.82 -1.53
C VAL A 582 26.40 19.42 -1.09
N SER A 583 27.59 18.97 -1.46
CA SER A 583 28.11 17.68 -1.02
C SER A 583 29.15 17.85 0.08
N ALA A 584 29.00 17.09 1.16
CA ALA A 584 30.00 16.90 2.21
C ALA A 584 29.85 15.48 2.79
N ASP A 585 30.95 14.77 3.06
CA ASP A 585 30.96 13.50 3.79
C ASP A 585 29.94 12.44 3.32
N ARG A 586 29.81 12.27 1.99
CA ARG A 586 28.85 11.35 1.34
C ARG A 586 27.37 11.69 1.58
N MET A 587 27.10 12.88 2.11
CA MET A 587 25.78 13.48 2.25
C MET A 587 25.59 14.53 1.15
N LEU A 588 24.40 14.57 0.55
CA LEU A 588 23.95 15.69 -0.27
C LEU A 588 22.96 16.53 0.53
N THR A 589 23.16 17.82 0.59
CA THR A 589 22.25 18.77 1.25
C THR A 589 21.67 19.72 0.22
N ALA A 590 20.35 19.91 0.24
CA ALA A 590 19.71 20.93 -0.57
C ALA A 590 20.23 22.33 -0.18
N GLY A 591 20.69 23.09 -1.17
CA GLY A 591 21.13 24.48 -0.98
C GLY A 591 19.96 25.46 -0.78
N LEU A 592 18.72 24.99 -0.90
CA LEU A 592 17.49 25.73 -0.62
C LEU A 592 16.58 24.99 0.38
N GLU A 593 15.54 25.67 0.85
CA GLU A 593 14.48 25.06 1.66
C GLU A 593 13.35 24.55 0.76
N LEU A 594 12.90 23.33 1.04
CA LEU A 594 11.74 22.69 0.43
C LEU A 594 10.48 23.17 1.15
N PRO A 595 9.59 23.95 0.52
CA PRO A 595 8.36 24.43 1.15
C PRO A 595 7.39 23.29 1.47
N ALA A 596 6.44 23.52 2.38
CA ALA A 596 5.35 22.59 2.67
C ALA A 596 4.65 22.12 1.39
N TRP A 597 4.36 20.82 1.30
CA TRP A 597 3.78 20.14 0.14
C TRP A 597 4.63 20.16 -1.14
N GLY A 598 5.78 20.84 -1.15
CA GLY A 598 6.72 20.86 -2.25
C GLY A 598 7.45 19.53 -2.43
N TRP A 599 8.01 19.33 -3.62
CA TRP A 599 8.80 18.16 -3.97
C TRP A 599 10.21 18.54 -4.41
N LEU A 600 11.22 17.80 -3.95
CA LEU A 600 12.58 17.85 -4.49
C LEU A 600 12.83 16.58 -5.28
N LEU A 601 13.09 16.71 -6.59
CA LEU A 601 13.52 15.59 -7.43
C LEU A 601 15.05 15.58 -7.48
N VAL A 602 15.67 14.47 -7.10
CA VAL A 602 17.13 14.27 -7.17
C VAL A 602 17.42 13.08 -8.07
N GLU A 603 18.18 13.31 -9.13
CA GLU A 603 18.52 12.32 -10.16
C GLU A 603 20.03 12.22 -10.29
N TRP A 604 20.56 11.01 -10.42
CA TRP A 604 22.01 10.80 -10.53
C TRP A 604 22.33 9.59 -11.41
N THR A 605 23.52 9.59 -11.99
CA THR A 605 24.06 8.42 -12.71
C THR A 605 24.74 7.48 -11.70
N PRO A 606 24.41 6.18 -11.67
CA PRO A 606 25.17 5.21 -10.89
C PRO A 606 26.63 5.19 -11.34
N ASN A 607 27.59 5.14 -10.40
CA ASN A 607 29.00 4.92 -10.76
C ASN A 607 29.14 3.51 -11.36
N ALA A 608 29.78 3.41 -12.53
CA ALA A 608 29.94 2.16 -13.28
C ALA A 608 30.74 1.06 -12.53
N ASP A 609 31.41 1.40 -11.43
CA ASP A 609 32.36 0.52 -10.73
C ASP A 609 31.78 -0.33 -9.58
N VAL A 610 30.46 -0.37 -9.39
CA VAL A 610 29.83 -1.17 -8.30
C VAL A 610 28.93 -2.31 -8.81
N GLY A 611 28.96 -2.64 -10.11
CA GLY A 611 27.97 -3.54 -10.72
C GLY A 611 28.48 -4.77 -11.48
N ARG A 612 29.79 -5.03 -11.62
CA ARG A 612 30.29 -6.19 -12.40
C ARG A 612 30.40 -7.48 -11.57
N GLY A 613 29.41 -7.77 -10.74
CA GLY A 613 29.36 -8.99 -9.92
C GLY A 613 28.48 -10.11 -10.48
N ASP A 614 27.31 -9.79 -11.06
CA ASP A 614 26.21 -10.78 -11.06
C ASP A 614 25.41 -10.91 -12.37
N GLU A 615 25.96 -10.54 -13.54
CA GLU A 615 25.25 -10.76 -14.83
C GLU A 615 25.78 -11.93 -15.68
N GLU A 616 26.77 -12.72 -15.24
CA GLU A 616 27.32 -13.83 -16.05
C GLU A 616 27.16 -15.25 -15.48
N ARG A 617 26.34 -15.49 -14.44
CA ARG A 617 26.08 -16.86 -13.96
C ARG A 617 24.61 -17.11 -13.65
N GLY A 618 23.82 -17.29 -14.71
CA GLY A 618 22.41 -17.67 -14.57
C GLY A 618 21.73 -17.99 -15.89
N GLY A 619 22.45 -18.60 -16.83
CA GLY A 619 21.89 -19.04 -18.12
C GLY A 619 21.92 -20.57 -18.23
N ALA A 620 20.72 -21.14 -18.33
CA ALA A 620 20.39 -22.51 -18.73
C ALA A 620 20.64 -23.63 -17.70
N ASP A 621 19.57 -24.10 -17.07
CA ASP A 621 19.17 -25.48 -17.36
C ASP A 621 17.67 -25.71 -17.19
N SER A 622 17.07 -26.19 -18.28
CA SER A 622 15.65 -26.45 -18.48
C SER A 622 15.30 -27.88 -18.08
N LEU A 623 14.34 -28.07 -17.18
CA LEU A 623 13.65 -29.34 -16.99
C LEU A 623 12.42 -29.39 -17.91
N ARG A 624 12.55 -30.11 -19.04
CA ARG A 624 11.41 -30.65 -19.79
C ARG A 624 11.56 -32.17 -19.94
N GLU A 625 10.39 -32.78 -20.03
CA GLU A 625 10.09 -34.16 -19.71
C GLU A 625 10.70 -35.19 -20.65
N ARG A 626 10.86 -36.41 -20.11
CA ARG A 626 11.29 -37.62 -20.80
C ARG A 626 10.10 -38.23 -21.53
N GLY A 627 10.27 -38.60 -22.80
CA GLY A 627 9.29 -39.39 -23.51
C GLY A 627 9.68 -39.75 -24.95
N THR A 628 10.32 -40.93 -25.07
CA THR A 628 10.25 -41.91 -26.17
C THR A 628 10.80 -41.63 -27.59
N GLY A 629 11.67 -42.55 -28.05
CA GLY A 629 11.66 -43.05 -29.44
C GLY A 629 12.75 -42.55 -30.42
N ARG A 630 13.83 -43.33 -30.56
CA ARG A 630 14.80 -43.31 -31.68
C ARG A 630 14.28 -44.14 -32.89
N PRO A 631 14.95 -44.18 -34.06
CA PRO A 631 15.48 -43.09 -34.89
C PRO A 631 15.22 -43.32 -36.41
N GLY A 632 15.48 -42.31 -37.25
CA GLY A 632 15.96 -42.56 -38.62
C GLY A 632 15.28 -41.80 -39.75
N GLY A 633 16.05 -40.88 -40.36
CA GLY A 633 16.29 -40.91 -41.80
C GLY A 633 15.41 -40.06 -42.74
N SER A 634 16.11 -39.22 -43.52
CA SER A 634 15.75 -38.62 -44.82
C SER A 634 14.86 -37.38 -44.88
N GLU A 635 15.54 -36.23 -45.00
CA GLU A 635 15.60 -35.33 -46.17
C GLU A 635 14.34 -34.99 -47.01
N LEU A 636 14.20 -33.66 -47.23
CA LEU A 636 13.61 -32.88 -48.34
C LEU A 636 12.26 -32.12 -48.12
N PRO A 637 12.06 -30.97 -48.83
CA PRO A 637 11.45 -29.76 -48.26
C PRO A 637 10.01 -29.48 -48.73
N LYS A 638 9.31 -28.62 -47.96
CA LYS A 638 8.01 -27.96 -48.28
C LYS A 638 8.17 -26.92 -49.43
N PRO A 639 7.08 -26.33 -49.99
CA PRO A 639 5.65 -26.70 -50.02
C PRO A 639 4.99 -26.60 -51.42
N ALA A 640 3.74 -27.06 -51.57
CA ALA A 640 2.82 -26.55 -52.59
C ALA A 640 1.34 -26.60 -52.14
N ARG A 641 0.76 -25.40 -52.09
CA ARG A 641 -0.64 -24.97 -52.34
C ARG A 641 -1.82 -25.94 -52.08
N GLY A 642 -2.77 -25.44 -51.31
CA GLY A 642 -4.14 -25.93 -51.15
C GLY A 642 -4.83 -25.14 -50.06
#